data_AF-A0A850NQQ9-F1
#
_entry.id   AF-A0A850NQQ9-F1
#
_cell.length_a   1.000
_cell.length_b   1.000
_cell.length_c   1.000
_cell.angle_alpha   90.00
_cell.angle_beta   90.00
_cell.angle_gamma   90.00
#
_symmetry.space_group_name_H-M   'P 1'
#
loop_
_entity.id
_entity.type
_entity.pdbx_description
1 polymer ?
#
loop_
_entity_poly.entity_id
_entity_poly.type
_entity_poly.pdbx_seq_one_letter_code
_entity_poly.pdbx_strand_id
1 'polypeptide(L)'
;MLLPFGPEVGAAMLRHGDLFLVYLDTAAELALPPDHGLFVSATVERSANAMLLRLMMASGSDLRLCRVETGWLLSRATSAPCDAPPTITLDRADGALRLHAGHPGRVVAARDPITGQDLLIETAGDERFGRVADPSRSPAAMVPGTELGIILAEAGDAVRLDRQADGAIVRPWGGDATGLLPADAMTHVLDLPHMDALQARQRLEQAQTLLRQHAAPSRAMLIEAAEAALGAGNGWQALYFVHQAQAWQTPGDSNEQRRIAMIDEAAQLLEHFPLETTRASTEAANSAFADRSDEAASWRALAGWQRDPPAGERCSRLQQAVQLLSDYPAPLRERLLPAAGEALSACGTGQELSWLQHLPDDDTLRLAKAQAQARGNDLAGPLDGLDRLTRDRDPVVAYRAEKLDIDYRVRRHEMDARQAADRLEPLVFAARMAGDEDAWARDLAELRLQAGQFDQALDALSLLPASAGGTNELLLHLVQALATGDEPKDLVAWDSQLLKCAKLLERQGSSDPRTRVMLAEALLRGGLARKAIEVLPSSDATTDVDLRLRILTTRVKGLVDLGDIEGARAALSAAQDAQSNLPNPIIVLQAQIAMRAGDCAGALQSLDRMTQSASGDHDREISRLRALCQTKTARWSEAETSWQGLLPNAAPRDALPAADQEIVLRYLEAATRAGDTAAVELGIRQFSDRMTSENRIALSALQKTVVAVR
;
A
#
# COMPACT_ATOMS: atom_id res chain seq x y z
N MET A 1 -1.17 -31.67 48.53
CA MET A 1 -2.05 -32.80 48.88
C MET A 1 -1.58 -34.04 48.15
N LEU A 2 -1.52 -35.16 48.87
CA LEU A 2 -1.09 -36.44 48.32
C LEU A 2 -2.27 -37.15 47.65
N LEU A 3 -2.09 -37.55 46.40
CA LEU A 3 -2.91 -38.50 45.66
C LEU A 3 -2.25 -39.88 45.87
N PRO A 4 -2.81 -40.75 46.73
CA PRO A 4 -2.12 -41.93 47.25
C PRO A 4 -2.16 -43.11 46.26
N PHE A 5 -1.67 -42.89 45.06
CA PHE A 5 -1.56 -43.90 44.03
C PHE A 5 -0.16 -44.52 44.04
N GLY A 6 -0.06 -45.82 43.76
CA GLY A 6 1.23 -46.52 43.76
C GLY A 6 2.23 -45.97 42.73
N PRO A 7 3.52 -46.39 42.82
CA PRO A 7 4.61 -45.93 41.97
C PRO A 7 4.46 -46.29 40.49
N GLU A 8 3.48 -47.13 40.14
CA GLU A 8 3.16 -47.53 38.77
C GLU A 8 2.17 -46.60 38.05
N VAL A 9 1.52 -45.69 38.79
CA VAL A 9 0.48 -44.80 38.24
C VAL A 9 1.10 -43.51 37.73
N GLY A 10 1.05 -43.26 36.44
CA GLY A 10 1.46 -42.00 35.82
C GLY A 10 0.38 -40.92 35.88
N ALA A 11 0.78 -39.67 35.67
CA ALA A 11 -0.13 -38.54 35.61
C ALA A 11 0.17 -37.56 34.47
N ALA A 12 -0.87 -36.93 33.92
CA ALA A 12 -0.77 -35.78 33.03
C ALA A 12 -1.62 -34.64 33.58
N MET A 13 -1.22 -33.40 33.33
CA MET A 13 -1.92 -32.21 33.80
C MET A 13 -2.06 -31.19 32.67
N LEU A 14 -3.30 -30.82 32.40
CA LEU A 14 -3.70 -29.79 31.43
C LEU A 14 -4.33 -28.63 32.16
N ARG A 15 -4.04 -27.42 31.71
CA ARG A 15 -4.64 -26.21 32.23
C ARG A 15 -5.50 -25.55 31.15
N HIS A 16 -6.75 -25.28 31.51
CA HIS A 16 -7.69 -24.48 30.73
C HIS A 16 -8.09 -23.27 31.57
N GLY A 17 -7.26 -22.23 31.52
CA GLY A 17 -7.34 -21.05 32.37
C GLY A 17 -7.35 -21.37 33.86
N ASP A 18 -8.51 -21.22 34.50
CA ASP A 18 -8.68 -21.48 35.94
C ASP A 18 -8.95 -22.96 36.25
N LEU A 19 -9.23 -23.77 35.22
CA LEU A 19 -9.51 -25.20 35.35
C LEU A 19 -8.24 -26.02 35.15
N PHE A 20 -7.89 -26.83 36.14
CA PHE A 20 -6.87 -27.87 35.98
C PHE A 20 -7.54 -29.22 35.79
N LEU A 21 -7.16 -29.91 34.72
CA LEU A 21 -7.55 -31.28 34.41
C LEU A 21 -6.34 -32.18 34.68
N VAL A 22 -6.44 -33.01 35.71
CA VAL A 22 -5.40 -33.98 36.06
C VAL A 22 -5.88 -35.36 35.67
N TYR A 23 -5.17 -35.98 34.72
CA TYR A 23 -5.42 -37.33 34.25
C TYR A 23 -4.46 -38.30 34.93
N LEU A 24 -4.98 -39.39 35.46
CA LEU A 24 -4.21 -40.47 36.07
C LEU A 24 -4.50 -41.75 35.29
N ASP A 25 -3.46 -42.53 34.98
CA ASP A 25 -3.58 -43.77 34.19
C ASP A 25 -4.09 -44.99 34.98
N THR A 26 -5.02 -44.73 35.91
CA THR A 26 -5.67 -45.72 36.74
C THR A 26 -7.17 -45.47 36.82
N ALA A 27 -7.94 -46.56 36.84
CA ALA A 27 -9.37 -46.52 37.15
C ALA A 27 -9.65 -46.74 38.64
N ALA A 28 -8.63 -46.73 39.52
CA ALA A 28 -8.78 -46.90 40.98
C ALA A 28 -9.72 -45.85 41.60
N GLU A 29 -10.20 -46.07 42.81
CA GLU A 29 -11.12 -45.12 43.47
C GLU A 29 -10.32 -44.08 44.23
N LEU A 30 -10.71 -42.80 44.11
CA LEU A 30 -10.14 -41.71 44.88
C LEU A 30 -11.21 -41.13 45.77
N ALA A 31 -11.11 -41.40 47.07
CA ALA A 31 -11.89 -40.70 48.06
C ALA A 31 -11.25 -39.33 48.29
N LEU A 32 -11.94 -38.26 47.85
CA LEU A 32 -11.54 -36.91 48.17
C LEU A 32 -11.87 -36.62 49.64
N PRO A 33 -10.92 -36.12 50.44
CA PRO A 33 -11.20 -35.77 51.82
C PRO A 33 -12.14 -34.54 51.85
N PRO A 34 -13.17 -34.53 52.73
CA PRO A 34 -14.07 -33.39 52.84
C PRO A 34 -13.31 -32.15 53.33
N ASP A 35 -13.50 -31.02 52.65
CA ASP A 35 -13.03 -29.68 53.03
C ASP A 35 -11.51 -29.43 53.15
N HIS A 36 -10.71 -29.87 52.19
CA HIS A 36 -9.32 -29.43 52.08
C HIS A 36 -9.06 -28.49 50.90
N GLY A 37 -9.01 -27.18 51.19
CA GLY A 37 -8.29 -26.12 50.43
C GLY A 37 -8.41 -26.13 48.91
N LEU A 38 -7.64 -26.97 48.22
CA LEU A 38 -7.61 -27.12 46.76
C LEU A 38 -8.78 -27.95 46.19
N PHE A 39 -9.51 -28.70 47.02
CA PHE A 39 -10.55 -29.67 46.59
C PHE A 39 -11.98 -29.24 46.87
N VAL A 40 -12.20 -28.01 47.34
CA VAL A 40 -13.55 -27.47 47.61
C VAL A 40 -14.45 -27.51 46.36
N SER A 41 -13.84 -27.44 45.18
CA SER A 41 -14.47 -27.48 43.85
C SER A 41 -14.10 -28.73 43.03
N ALA A 42 -13.45 -29.72 43.64
CA ALA A 42 -12.93 -30.86 42.90
C ALA A 42 -14.02 -31.86 42.52
N THR A 43 -14.01 -32.28 41.26
CA THR A 43 -14.84 -33.39 40.78
C THR A 43 -13.95 -34.50 40.22
N VAL A 44 -14.35 -35.75 40.49
CA VAL A 44 -13.64 -36.95 40.02
C VAL A 44 -14.55 -37.69 39.06
N GLU A 45 -14.07 -37.88 37.84
CA GLU A 45 -14.75 -38.67 36.81
C GLU A 45 -13.89 -39.90 36.50
N ARG A 46 -14.52 -41.07 36.42
CA ARG A 46 -13.84 -42.34 36.12
C ARG A 46 -14.19 -42.78 34.71
N SER A 47 -13.17 -43.17 33.97
CA SER A 47 -13.29 -43.83 32.67
C SER A 47 -12.78 -45.28 32.76
N ALA A 48 -12.82 -46.02 31.65
CA ALA A 48 -12.40 -47.41 31.63
C ALA A 48 -10.94 -47.61 32.06
N ASN A 49 -10.04 -46.71 31.66
CA ASN A 49 -8.59 -46.84 31.85
C ASN A 49 -7.91 -45.61 32.47
N ALA A 50 -8.66 -44.56 32.79
CA ALA A 50 -8.13 -43.34 33.38
C ALA A 50 -9.09 -42.72 34.39
N MET A 51 -8.54 -41.95 35.33
CA MET A 51 -9.27 -41.08 36.23
C MET A 51 -8.99 -39.63 35.85
N LEU A 52 -10.04 -38.83 35.77
CA LEU A 52 -9.97 -37.39 35.58
C LEU A 52 -10.34 -36.70 36.90
N LEU A 53 -9.43 -35.88 37.39
CA LEU A 53 -9.66 -34.95 38.49
C LEU A 53 -9.74 -33.53 37.93
N ARG A 54 -10.89 -32.88 38.12
CA ARG A 54 -11.14 -31.51 37.68
C ARG A 54 -11.07 -30.58 38.87
N LEU A 55 -10.25 -29.54 38.78
CA LEU A 55 -9.96 -28.62 39.89
C LEU A 55 -10.17 -27.18 39.43
N MET A 56 -11.10 -26.47 40.08
CA MET A 56 -11.29 -25.05 39.83
C MET A 56 -10.44 -24.21 40.77
N MET A 57 -9.53 -23.42 40.21
CA MET A 57 -8.60 -22.56 40.94
C MET A 57 -8.96 -21.08 40.77
N ALA A 58 -8.53 -20.25 41.71
CA ALA A 58 -8.61 -18.80 41.53
C ALA A 58 -7.58 -18.36 40.48
N SER A 59 -7.94 -17.39 39.63
CA SER A 59 -7.10 -16.93 38.53
C SER A 59 -5.70 -16.51 38.98
N GLY A 60 -4.69 -16.92 38.21
CA GLY A 60 -3.26 -16.71 38.53
C GLY A 60 -2.68 -17.71 39.54
N SER A 61 -3.42 -18.75 39.95
CA SER A 61 -2.88 -19.83 40.77
C SER A 61 -2.24 -20.91 39.90
N ASP A 62 -0.94 -21.14 40.06
CA ASP A 62 -0.24 -22.24 39.40
C ASP A 62 -0.24 -23.49 40.28
N LEU A 63 -0.49 -24.65 39.68
CA LEU A 63 -0.37 -25.96 40.32
C LEU A 63 0.84 -26.71 39.75
N ARG A 64 1.44 -27.53 40.60
CA ARG A 64 2.47 -28.50 40.22
C ARG A 64 2.10 -29.87 40.76
N LEU A 65 2.42 -30.88 39.96
CA LEU A 65 2.26 -32.27 40.30
C LEU A 65 3.67 -32.89 40.42
N CYS A 66 4.01 -33.34 41.62
CA CYS A 66 5.33 -33.91 41.94
C CYS A 66 5.19 -35.39 42.27
N ARG A 67 6.12 -36.23 41.81
CA ARG A 67 6.16 -37.63 42.21
C ARG A 67 6.79 -37.76 43.60
N VAL A 68 6.16 -38.52 44.48
CA VAL A 68 6.68 -38.86 45.82
C VAL A 68 6.53 -40.36 46.06
N GLU A 69 7.25 -40.93 47.04
CA GLU A 69 7.27 -42.38 47.30
C GLU A 69 5.86 -42.99 47.51
N THR A 70 4.93 -42.20 48.06
CA THR A 70 3.57 -42.62 48.38
C THR A 70 2.52 -42.18 47.34
N GLY A 71 2.94 -41.58 46.22
CA GLY A 71 2.07 -41.25 45.09
C GLY A 71 2.37 -39.92 44.41
N TRP A 72 1.33 -39.15 44.06
CA TRP A 72 1.49 -37.84 43.42
C TRP A 72 1.12 -36.72 44.38
N LEU A 73 2.03 -35.79 44.61
CA LEU A 73 1.76 -34.59 45.40
C LEU A 73 1.30 -33.46 44.48
N LEU A 74 0.04 -33.06 44.62
CA LEU A 74 -0.51 -31.85 44.00
C LEU A 74 -0.34 -30.66 44.94
N SER A 75 0.41 -29.64 44.52
CA SER A 75 0.70 -28.44 45.33
C SER A 75 0.64 -27.17 44.50
N ARG A 76 0.50 -26.01 45.15
CA ARG A 76 0.68 -24.73 44.46
C ARG A 76 2.15 -24.59 44.06
N ALA A 77 2.42 -24.02 42.89
CA ALA A 77 3.78 -23.92 42.36
C ALA A 77 4.77 -23.23 43.31
N THR A 78 4.30 -22.24 44.08
CA THR A 78 5.10 -21.51 45.07
C THR A 78 5.46 -22.32 46.31
N SER A 79 4.76 -23.44 46.57
CA SER A 79 4.97 -24.32 47.72
C SER A 79 5.29 -25.76 47.32
N ALA A 80 5.59 -25.99 46.05
CA ALA A 80 5.89 -27.31 45.52
C ALA A 80 7.31 -27.74 45.92
N PRO A 81 7.50 -28.97 46.41
CA PRO A 81 8.82 -29.49 46.76
C PRO A 81 9.63 -29.96 45.54
N CYS A 82 9.06 -29.90 44.33
CA CYS A 82 9.73 -30.28 43.08
C CYS A 82 9.99 -29.09 42.15
N ASP A 83 11.02 -29.24 41.32
CA ASP A 83 11.36 -28.31 40.26
C ASP A 83 10.26 -28.23 39.20
N ALA A 84 10.31 -27.17 38.38
CA ALA A 84 9.42 -27.07 37.24
C ALA A 84 9.74 -28.19 36.24
N PRO A 85 8.73 -28.87 35.66
CA PRO A 85 8.96 -29.87 34.64
C PRO A 85 9.75 -29.27 33.46
N PRO A 86 10.72 -30.00 32.87
CA PRO A 86 11.43 -29.54 31.69
C PRO A 86 10.47 -29.34 30.52
N THR A 87 10.82 -28.51 29.54
CA THR A 87 10.01 -28.37 28.33
C THR A 87 10.27 -29.56 27.41
N ILE A 88 9.21 -30.25 26.98
CA ILE A 88 9.24 -31.28 25.96
C ILE A 88 9.52 -30.61 24.62
N THR A 89 10.59 -31.03 23.95
CA THR A 89 10.93 -30.52 22.62
C THR A 89 10.27 -31.39 21.56
N LEU A 90 9.62 -30.73 20.62
CA LEU A 90 9.00 -31.34 19.45
C LEU A 90 10.04 -31.40 18.32
N ASP A 91 10.41 -32.60 17.88
CA ASP A 91 11.25 -32.83 16.71
C ASP A 91 10.42 -33.47 15.57
N ARG A 92 10.65 -33.00 14.35
CA ARG A 92 9.87 -33.37 13.17
C ARG A 92 10.80 -34.11 12.21
N ALA A 93 10.64 -35.43 12.12
CA ALA A 93 11.43 -36.27 11.25
C ALA A 93 10.60 -37.44 10.69
N ASP A 94 10.83 -37.78 9.42
CA ASP A 94 10.28 -38.98 8.77
C ASP A 94 8.74 -39.08 8.78
N GLY A 95 8.04 -37.95 8.70
CA GLY A 95 6.56 -37.91 8.68
C GLY A 95 5.90 -38.28 10.03
N ALA A 96 6.68 -38.24 11.12
CA ALA A 96 6.22 -38.46 12.48
C ALA A 96 6.60 -37.30 13.39
N LEU A 97 5.80 -37.04 14.43
CA LEU A 97 6.13 -36.06 15.46
C LEU A 97 6.81 -36.79 16.61
N ARG A 98 8.08 -36.48 16.88
CA ARG A 98 8.82 -37.00 18.02
C ARG A 98 8.77 -35.99 19.15
N LEU A 99 8.33 -36.45 20.31
CA LEU A 99 8.18 -35.65 21.52
C LEU A 99 9.24 -36.15 22.50
N HIS A 100 10.32 -35.40 22.68
CA HIS A 100 11.43 -35.83 23.52
C HIS A 100 11.11 -35.58 25.00
N ALA A 101 10.96 -36.66 25.76
CA ALA A 101 10.55 -36.64 27.16
C ALA A 101 11.22 -37.79 27.94
N GLY A 102 11.59 -37.57 29.20
CA GLY A 102 12.20 -38.60 30.05
C GLY A 102 11.18 -39.29 30.97
N HIS A 103 11.32 -40.57 31.29
CA HIS A 103 10.41 -41.26 32.24
C HIS A 103 8.92 -41.32 31.80
N PRO A 104 8.61 -41.85 30.61
CA PRO A 104 7.23 -42.02 30.13
C PRO A 104 6.40 -42.94 31.02
N GLY A 105 5.13 -42.60 31.20
CA GLY A 105 4.09 -43.39 31.86
C GLY A 105 3.32 -44.28 30.87
N ARG A 106 2.00 -44.28 30.94
CA ARG A 106 1.11 -45.05 30.04
C ARG A 106 0.35 -44.13 29.10
N VAL A 107 0.02 -44.66 27.93
CA VAL A 107 -0.91 -44.00 27.01
C VAL A 107 -2.33 -44.41 27.38
N VAL A 108 -3.20 -43.43 27.66
CA VAL A 108 -4.61 -43.63 27.97
C VAL A 108 -5.49 -42.79 27.04
N ALA A 109 -6.64 -43.34 26.68
CA ALA A 109 -7.67 -42.61 25.96
C ALA A 109 -8.67 -42.01 26.96
N ALA A 110 -9.01 -40.74 26.78
CA ALA A 110 -10.01 -40.03 27.57
C ALA A 110 -10.84 -39.11 26.66
N ARG A 111 -11.91 -38.54 27.19
CA ARG A 111 -12.69 -37.52 26.49
C ARG A 111 -12.49 -36.18 27.16
N ASP A 112 -12.25 -35.14 26.37
CA ASP A 112 -12.14 -33.79 26.89
C ASP A 112 -13.51 -33.33 27.45
N PRO A 113 -13.61 -33.01 28.75
CA PRO A 113 -14.88 -32.58 29.34
C PRO A 113 -15.33 -31.19 28.90
N ILE A 114 -14.46 -30.40 28.24
CA ILE A 114 -14.76 -29.05 27.75
C ILE A 114 -15.16 -29.11 26.28
N THR A 115 -14.30 -29.68 25.44
CA THR A 115 -14.50 -29.71 23.98
C THR A 115 -15.30 -30.92 23.49
N GLY A 116 -15.41 -31.97 24.31
CA GLY A 116 -16.05 -33.23 23.94
C GLY A 116 -15.24 -34.08 22.95
N GLN A 117 -14.00 -33.70 22.63
CA GLN A 117 -13.09 -34.41 21.73
C GLN A 117 -12.45 -35.63 22.40
N ASP A 118 -12.05 -36.60 21.60
CA ASP A 118 -11.28 -37.74 22.07
C ASP A 118 -9.80 -37.35 22.22
N LEU A 119 -9.22 -37.74 23.35
CA LEU A 119 -7.87 -37.40 23.77
C LEU A 119 -7.04 -38.67 23.89
N LEU A 120 -5.86 -38.68 23.28
CA LEU A 120 -4.77 -39.62 23.56
C LEU A 120 -3.77 -38.94 24.50
N ILE A 121 -3.57 -39.52 25.68
CA ILE A 121 -2.80 -38.92 26.77
C ILE A 121 -1.65 -39.83 27.12
N GLU A 122 -0.41 -39.36 26.96
CA GLU A 122 0.75 -40.01 27.55
C GLU A 122 1.06 -39.38 28.90
N THR A 123 0.81 -40.17 29.94
CA THR A 123 1.08 -39.78 31.32
C THR A 123 2.57 -39.75 31.59
N ALA A 124 2.99 -38.87 32.49
CA ALA A 124 4.34 -38.84 33.02
C ALA A 124 4.50 -39.89 34.14
N GLY A 125 5.64 -40.59 34.18
CA GLY A 125 6.00 -41.45 35.31
C GLY A 125 6.51 -40.66 36.53
N ASP A 126 7.15 -39.51 36.28
CA ASP A 126 7.56 -38.51 37.26
C ASP A 126 7.61 -37.11 36.62
N GLU A 127 7.89 -36.06 37.41
CA GLU A 127 7.94 -34.68 36.93
C GLU A 127 9.04 -34.39 35.88
N ARG A 128 10.03 -35.28 35.70
CA ARG A 128 11.11 -35.11 34.73
C ARG A 128 10.69 -35.46 33.29
N PHE A 129 9.48 -35.97 33.11
CA PHE A 129 8.85 -36.13 31.80
C PHE A 129 8.68 -34.83 31.07
N GLY A 130 8.32 -33.78 31.79
CA GLY A 130 8.21 -32.45 31.23
C GLY A 130 6.81 -32.07 30.78
N ARG A 131 6.76 -30.90 30.17
CA ARG A 131 5.55 -30.17 29.78
C ARG A 131 5.63 -29.67 28.35
N VAL A 132 4.50 -29.59 27.66
CA VAL A 132 4.41 -28.95 26.33
C VAL A 132 4.16 -27.46 26.54
N ALA A 133 5.18 -26.63 26.30
CA ALA A 133 5.06 -25.18 26.49
C ALA A 133 4.38 -24.48 25.30
N ASP A 134 4.69 -24.92 24.09
CA ASP A 134 4.17 -24.35 22.85
C ASP A 134 3.22 -25.35 22.18
N PRO A 135 1.93 -25.03 22.03
CA PRO A 135 0.98 -25.90 21.36
C PRO A 135 1.32 -26.05 19.88
N SER A 136 0.98 -27.21 19.30
CA SER A 136 1.20 -27.50 17.89
C SER A 136 -0.03 -28.17 17.27
N ARG A 137 -0.29 -27.93 15.99
CA ARG A 137 -1.48 -28.44 15.30
C ARG A 137 -1.16 -28.93 13.90
N SER A 138 -1.88 -29.96 13.48
CA SER A 138 -1.97 -30.46 12.11
C SER A 138 -3.41 -30.74 11.70
N PRO A 139 -3.68 -31.00 10.40
CA PRO A 139 -5.00 -31.40 9.93
C PRO A 139 -5.55 -32.68 10.61
N ALA A 140 -4.68 -33.54 11.13
CA ALA A 140 -5.07 -34.82 11.74
C ALA A 140 -5.08 -34.79 13.28
N ALA A 141 -4.32 -33.91 13.93
CA ALA A 141 -4.22 -33.88 15.39
C ALA A 141 -3.74 -32.53 15.95
N MET A 142 -4.06 -32.28 17.22
CA MET A 142 -3.63 -31.10 17.98
C MET A 142 -2.91 -31.51 19.27
N VAL A 143 -1.74 -30.93 19.53
CA VAL A 143 -1.00 -31.06 20.79
C VAL A 143 -1.19 -29.76 21.58
N PRO A 144 -2.13 -29.68 22.54
CA PRO A 144 -2.25 -28.53 23.42
C PRO A 144 -1.04 -28.36 24.32
N GLY A 145 -0.86 -27.15 24.86
CA GLY A 145 0.10 -26.90 25.92
C GLY A 145 -0.31 -27.63 27.20
N THR A 146 0.64 -28.28 27.87
CA THR A 146 0.40 -29.06 29.10
C THR A 146 1.26 -28.52 30.24
N GLU A 147 0.86 -28.79 31.48
CA GLU A 147 1.69 -28.52 32.66
C GLU A 147 2.55 -29.74 33.05
N LEU A 148 2.10 -30.94 32.65
CA LEU A 148 2.85 -32.19 32.78
C LEU A 148 2.26 -33.22 31.79
N GLY A 149 3.11 -34.03 31.16
CA GLY A 149 2.64 -35.07 30.24
C GLY A 149 2.40 -34.56 28.82
N ILE A 150 1.99 -35.46 27.93
CA ILE A 150 1.61 -35.13 26.55
C ILE A 150 0.14 -35.44 26.37
N ILE A 151 -0.60 -34.50 25.78
CA ILE A 151 -1.99 -34.70 25.40
C ILE A 151 -2.09 -34.43 23.91
N LEU A 152 -2.79 -35.30 23.21
CA LEU A 152 -3.09 -35.20 21.80
C LEU A 152 -4.61 -35.22 21.65
N ALA A 153 -5.19 -34.12 21.19
CA ALA A 153 -6.58 -34.04 20.78
C ALA A 153 -6.69 -34.49 19.33
N GLU A 154 -7.44 -35.56 19.10
CA GLU A 154 -7.51 -36.23 17.81
C GLU A 154 -8.68 -35.70 16.95
N ALA A 155 -8.42 -35.53 15.65
CA ALA A 155 -9.46 -35.29 14.65
C ALA A 155 -9.78 -36.59 13.88
N GLY A 156 -10.44 -37.57 14.52
CA GLY A 156 -10.85 -38.86 13.90
C GLY A 156 -10.21 -40.10 14.55
N ASP A 157 -10.06 -41.21 13.81
CA ASP A 157 -9.25 -42.40 14.17
C ASP A 157 -7.93 -42.41 13.34
N ALA A 158 -7.36 -41.24 13.10
CA ALA A 158 -6.31 -41.01 12.10
C ALA A 158 -4.90 -41.14 12.66
N VAL A 159 -4.71 -41.12 13.99
CA VAL A 159 -3.38 -41.07 14.61
C VAL A 159 -3.22 -42.04 15.76
N ARG A 160 -1.97 -42.43 16.01
CA ARG A 160 -1.56 -43.29 17.12
C ARG A 160 -0.41 -42.65 17.86
N LEU A 161 -0.50 -42.63 19.19
CA LEU A 161 0.58 -42.22 20.08
C LEU A 161 1.38 -43.46 20.50
N ASP A 162 2.59 -43.59 19.97
CA ASP A 162 3.54 -44.66 20.27
C ASP A 162 4.55 -44.22 21.32
N ARG A 163 4.51 -44.85 22.49
CA ARG A 163 5.52 -44.68 23.53
C ARG A 163 6.90 -45.15 23.06
N GLN A 164 7.94 -44.37 23.35
CA GLN A 164 9.36 -44.70 23.18
C GLN A 164 10.12 -44.56 24.51
N ALA A 165 11.38 -44.98 24.55
CA ALA A 165 12.21 -44.85 25.75
C ALA A 165 12.65 -43.40 26.02
N ASP A 166 12.75 -42.59 24.96
CA ASP A 166 13.16 -41.19 24.94
C ASP A 166 11.99 -40.21 24.69
N GLY A 167 10.76 -40.68 24.88
CA GLY A 167 9.54 -39.89 24.83
C GLY A 167 8.43 -40.55 24.04
N ALA A 168 7.78 -39.82 23.14
CA ALA A 168 6.62 -40.29 22.38
C ALA A 168 6.77 -40.04 20.88
N ILE A 169 6.14 -40.88 20.05
CA ILE A 169 6.04 -40.66 18.62
C ILE A 169 4.57 -40.67 18.21
N VAL A 170 4.10 -39.60 17.58
CA VAL A 170 2.78 -39.56 16.92
C VAL A 170 2.93 -40.05 15.49
N ARG A 171 2.15 -41.09 15.12
CA ARG A 171 2.15 -41.71 13.78
C ARG A 171 0.73 -41.82 13.21
N PRO A 172 0.56 -41.91 11.88
CA PRO A 172 -0.76 -42.04 11.30
C PRO A 172 -1.20 -43.50 11.39
N TRP A 173 -2.51 -43.71 11.54
CA TRP A 173 -3.09 -45.04 11.48
C TRP A 173 -3.05 -45.55 10.03
N GLY A 174 -2.18 -46.52 9.72
CA GLY A 174 -2.09 -47.13 8.37
C GLY A 174 -0.74 -47.03 7.65
N GLY A 175 0.29 -46.45 8.25
CA GLY A 175 1.68 -46.59 7.81
C GLY A 175 2.16 -45.66 6.68
N ASP A 176 1.27 -44.88 6.06
CA ASP A 176 1.68 -43.84 5.11
C ASP A 176 1.90 -42.51 5.86
N ALA A 177 3.17 -42.16 6.07
CA ALA A 177 3.61 -41.01 6.87
C ALA A 177 3.54 -39.66 6.12
N THR A 178 3.13 -39.66 4.85
CA THR A 178 2.92 -38.44 4.08
C THR A 178 1.58 -37.83 4.43
N GLY A 179 1.56 -37.00 5.48
CA GLY A 179 0.37 -36.18 5.77
C GLY A 179 0.21 -35.73 7.21
N LEU A 180 1.01 -36.23 8.15
CA LEU A 180 0.79 -35.84 9.54
C LEU A 180 1.22 -34.40 9.81
N LEU A 181 2.39 -33.97 9.34
CA LEU A 181 2.94 -32.62 9.48
C LEU A 181 4.03 -32.43 8.40
N PRO A 182 3.93 -31.46 7.46
CA PRO A 182 5.10 -31.00 6.73
C PRO A 182 6.16 -30.47 7.70
N ALA A 183 7.45 -30.50 7.35
CA ALA A 183 8.52 -29.90 8.16
C ALA A 183 8.25 -28.42 8.50
N ASP A 184 7.46 -27.75 7.66
CA ASP A 184 7.03 -26.35 7.75
C ASP A 184 5.72 -26.12 8.52
N ALA A 185 5.23 -27.08 9.31
CA ALA A 185 3.98 -26.91 10.05
C ALA A 185 4.02 -25.72 11.02
N MET A 186 3.15 -24.74 10.78
CA MET A 186 3.07 -23.46 11.47
C MET A 186 2.79 -23.61 12.97
N THR A 187 3.30 -22.65 13.76
CA THR A 187 2.90 -22.50 15.17
C THR A 187 1.54 -21.82 15.28
N HIS A 188 0.52 -22.54 15.75
CA HIS A 188 -0.85 -22.03 15.94
C HIS A 188 -1.09 -21.61 17.39
N VAL A 189 -1.80 -20.50 17.57
CA VAL A 189 -2.24 -19.91 18.84
C VAL A 189 -3.75 -20.08 19.04
N LEU A 190 -4.55 -20.12 17.97
CA LEU A 190 -6.02 -20.25 18.05
C LEU A 190 -6.49 -21.70 17.86
N ASP A 191 -7.55 -22.12 18.59
CA ASP A 191 -8.23 -23.40 18.31
C ASP A 191 -9.44 -23.21 17.38
N LEU A 192 -9.16 -23.26 16.06
CA LEU A 192 -10.18 -23.12 15.02
C LEU A 192 -10.25 -24.39 14.15
N PRO A 193 -10.88 -25.49 14.59
CA PRO A 193 -10.89 -26.75 13.84
C PRO A 193 -11.61 -26.67 12.51
N HIS A 194 -11.19 -27.52 11.58
CA HIS A 194 -11.92 -27.73 10.34
C HIS A 194 -13.33 -28.22 10.66
N MET A 195 -14.33 -27.38 10.38
CA MET A 195 -15.74 -27.61 10.68
C MET A 195 -16.58 -27.06 9.52
N ASP A 196 -17.69 -27.72 9.22
CA ASP A 196 -18.71 -27.14 8.35
C ASP A 196 -19.48 -26.01 9.08
N ALA A 197 -20.32 -25.27 8.34
CA ALA A 197 -21.06 -24.14 8.89
C ALA A 197 -22.04 -24.54 10.00
N LEU A 198 -22.62 -25.74 9.94
CA LEU A 198 -23.57 -26.24 10.95
C LEU A 198 -22.81 -26.58 12.24
N GLN A 199 -21.69 -27.28 12.13
CA GLN A 199 -20.82 -27.66 13.24
C GLN A 199 -20.23 -26.42 13.94
N ALA A 200 -19.76 -25.43 13.18
CA ALA A 200 -19.26 -24.18 13.74
C ALA A 200 -20.34 -23.43 14.52
N ARG A 201 -21.58 -23.39 13.98
CA ARG A 201 -22.73 -22.80 14.66
C ARG A 201 -23.11 -23.57 15.93
N GLN A 202 -23.10 -24.90 15.89
CA GLN A 202 -23.36 -25.73 17.06
C GLN A 202 -22.32 -25.51 18.15
N ARG A 203 -21.02 -25.40 17.81
CA ARG A 203 -19.95 -25.07 18.78
C ARG A 203 -20.21 -23.72 19.44
N LEU A 204 -20.60 -22.70 18.66
CA LEU A 204 -20.97 -21.39 19.20
C LEU A 204 -22.19 -21.45 20.13
N GLU A 205 -23.26 -22.15 19.73
CA GLU A 205 -24.47 -22.31 20.54
C GLU A 205 -24.19 -23.07 21.86
N GLN A 206 -23.31 -24.07 21.82
CA GLN A 206 -22.84 -24.79 23.01
C GLN A 206 -22.05 -23.87 23.93
N ALA A 207 -21.07 -23.11 23.41
CA ALA A 207 -20.30 -22.15 24.21
C ALA A 207 -21.21 -21.09 24.88
N GLN A 208 -22.19 -20.55 24.14
CA GLN A 208 -23.17 -19.60 24.68
C GLN A 208 -24.09 -20.22 25.74
N THR A 209 -24.43 -21.50 25.58
CA THR A 209 -25.24 -22.21 26.56
C THR A 209 -24.45 -22.46 27.84
N LEU A 210 -23.18 -22.84 27.73
CA LEU A 210 -22.27 -22.99 28.87
C LEU A 210 -22.09 -21.65 29.61
N LEU A 211 -21.89 -20.54 28.90
CA LEU A 211 -21.81 -19.21 29.51
C LEU A 211 -23.10 -18.86 30.29
N ARG A 212 -24.28 -19.14 29.73
CA ARG A 212 -25.58 -18.87 30.39
C ARG A 212 -25.83 -19.72 31.63
N GLN A 213 -25.22 -20.90 31.72
CA GLN A 213 -25.33 -21.78 32.88
C GLN A 213 -24.49 -21.31 34.09
N HIS A 214 -23.58 -20.33 33.88
CA HIS A 214 -22.68 -19.84 34.91
C HIS A 214 -22.99 -18.37 35.23
N ALA A 215 -23.25 -18.07 36.51
CA ALA A 215 -23.55 -16.70 36.96
C ALA A 215 -22.37 -15.73 36.79
N ALA A 216 -21.13 -16.25 36.81
CA ALA A 216 -19.90 -15.53 36.52
C ALA A 216 -19.00 -16.42 35.65
N PRO A 217 -19.05 -16.29 34.31
CA PRO A 217 -18.24 -17.11 33.41
C PRO A 217 -16.76 -16.78 33.56
N SER A 218 -15.88 -17.78 33.59
CA SER A 218 -14.43 -17.55 33.71
C SER A 218 -13.85 -16.90 32.45
N ARG A 219 -12.66 -16.30 32.58
CA ARG A 219 -11.90 -15.75 31.43
C ARG A 219 -11.71 -16.78 30.32
N ALA A 220 -11.35 -18.02 30.66
CA ALA A 220 -11.18 -19.10 29.68
C ALA A 220 -12.49 -19.43 28.93
N MET A 221 -13.63 -19.49 29.63
CA MET A 221 -14.92 -19.72 28.96
C MET A 221 -15.26 -18.60 27.96
N LEU A 222 -14.90 -17.36 28.27
CA LEU A 222 -15.06 -16.22 27.36
C LEU A 222 -14.12 -16.31 26.15
N ILE A 223 -12.87 -16.74 26.34
CA ILE A 223 -11.92 -16.98 25.23
C ILE A 223 -12.45 -18.08 24.31
N GLU A 224 -12.91 -19.21 24.85
CA GLU A 224 -13.48 -20.31 24.06
C GLU A 224 -14.75 -19.88 23.30
N ALA A 225 -15.61 -19.07 23.92
CA ALA A 225 -16.77 -18.50 23.25
C ALA A 225 -16.37 -17.50 22.15
N ALA A 226 -15.29 -16.74 22.34
CA ALA A 226 -14.74 -15.83 21.34
C ALA A 226 -14.17 -16.59 20.14
N GLU A 227 -13.43 -17.69 20.35
CA GLU A 227 -12.94 -18.55 19.27
C GLU A 227 -14.08 -19.29 18.55
N ALA A 228 -15.09 -19.76 19.29
CA ALA A 228 -16.28 -20.36 18.68
C ALA A 228 -17.05 -19.33 17.81
N ALA A 229 -17.15 -18.08 18.27
CA ALA A 229 -17.77 -17.00 17.50
C ALA A 229 -16.94 -16.66 16.26
N LEU A 230 -15.61 -16.58 16.40
CA LEU A 230 -14.69 -16.34 15.29
C LEU A 230 -14.76 -17.46 14.24
N GLY A 231 -14.75 -18.73 14.68
CA GLY A 231 -14.88 -19.89 13.80
C GLY A 231 -16.24 -19.99 13.10
N ALA A 232 -17.30 -19.48 13.73
CA ALA A 232 -18.61 -19.32 13.10
C ALA A 232 -18.68 -18.10 12.15
N GLY A 233 -17.58 -17.36 11.97
CA GLY A 233 -17.51 -16.17 11.11
C GLY A 233 -18.20 -14.94 11.69
N ASN A 234 -18.41 -14.87 13.01
CA ASN A 234 -19.08 -13.76 13.70
C ASN A 234 -18.06 -12.92 14.50
N GLY A 235 -17.46 -11.93 13.84
CA GLY A 235 -16.43 -11.08 14.43
C GLY A 235 -16.98 -10.19 15.54
N TRP A 236 -18.17 -9.60 15.38
CA TRP A 236 -18.77 -8.77 16.45
C TRP A 236 -19.01 -9.55 17.76
N GLN A 237 -19.49 -10.79 17.67
CA GLN A 237 -19.64 -11.63 18.87
C GLN A 237 -18.30 -12.04 19.47
N ALA A 238 -17.29 -12.33 18.62
CA ALA A 238 -15.94 -12.58 19.09
C ALA A 238 -15.37 -11.37 19.86
N LEU A 239 -15.51 -10.15 19.31
CA LEU A 239 -15.11 -8.90 19.98
C LEU A 239 -15.84 -8.68 21.30
N TYR A 240 -17.14 -8.96 21.35
CA TYR A 240 -17.93 -8.87 22.59
C TYR A 240 -17.40 -9.78 23.71
N PHE A 241 -17.02 -11.02 23.38
CA PHE A 241 -16.45 -11.95 24.36
C PHE A 241 -15.00 -11.59 24.73
N VAL A 242 -14.20 -11.13 23.76
CA VAL A 242 -12.84 -10.59 23.99
C VAL A 242 -12.86 -9.41 24.96
N HIS A 243 -13.73 -8.42 24.75
CA HIS A 243 -13.83 -7.26 25.64
C HIS A 243 -14.25 -7.65 27.07
N GLN A 244 -15.13 -8.65 27.21
CA GLN A 244 -15.46 -9.20 28.52
C GLN A 244 -14.29 -9.92 29.17
N ALA A 245 -13.52 -10.70 28.40
CA ALA A 245 -12.33 -11.38 28.91
C ALA A 245 -11.23 -10.39 29.34
N GLN A 246 -11.08 -9.27 28.63
CA GLN A 246 -10.15 -8.19 28.95
C GLN A 246 -10.56 -7.38 30.20
N ALA A 247 -11.85 -7.31 30.53
CA ALA A 247 -12.35 -6.60 31.72
C ALA A 247 -11.96 -7.27 33.06
N TRP A 248 -11.37 -8.46 33.02
CA TRP A 248 -10.85 -9.15 34.20
C TRP A 248 -9.61 -8.43 34.78
N GLN A 249 -9.65 -8.10 36.06
CA GLN A 249 -8.59 -7.34 36.74
C GLN A 249 -7.32 -8.14 37.03
N THR A 250 -7.41 -9.48 37.08
CA THR A 250 -6.25 -10.36 37.29
C THR A 250 -5.53 -10.60 35.96
N PRO A 251 -4.20 -10.40 35.87
CA PRO A 251 -3.45 -10.78 34.69
C PRO A 251 -3.62 -12.27 34.41
N GLY A 252 -4.14 -12.60 33.21
CA GLY A 252 -4.15 -13.97 32.70
C GLY A 252 -2.72 -14.43 32.42
N ASP A 253 -2.55 -15.72 32.14
CA ASP A 253 -1.23 -16.21 31.74
C ASP A 253 -0.79 -15.65 30.37
N SER A 254 0.47 -15.86 30.02
CA SER A 254 1.03 -15.35 28.76
C SER A 254 0.40 -15.99 27.51
N ASN A 255 -0.29 -17.13 27.63
CA ASN A 255 -0.96 -17.78 26.51
C ASN A 255 -2.36 -17.22 26.28
N GLU A 256 -3.15 -17.04 27.34
CA GLU A 256 -4.47 -16.42 27.29
C GLU A 256 -4.41 -14.98 26.77
N GLN A 257 -3.41 -14.21 27.19
CA GLN A 257 -3.19 -12.85 26.69
C GLN A 257 -2.88 -12.84 25.19
N ARG A 258 -2.09 -13.81 24.70
CA ARG A 258 -1.80 -13.99 23.28
C ARG A 258 -3.05 -14.36 22.49
N ARG A 259 -3.84 -15.33 22.96
CA ARG A 259 -5.12 -15.74 22.33
C ARG A 259 -6.08 -14.55 22.24
N ILE A 260 -6.27 -13.80 23.34
CA ILE A 260 -7.15 -12.63 23.36
C ILE A 260 -6.73 -11.57 22.34
N ALA A 261 -5.45 -11.22 22.29
CA ALA A 261 -4.94 -10.23 21.33
C ALA A 261 -5.14 -10.70 19.88
N MET A 262 -4.92 -11.99 19.62
CA MET A 262 -5.06 -12.54 18.28
C MET A 262 -6.52 -12.67 17.82
N ILE A 263 -7.44 -13.05 18.72
CA ILE A 263 -8.87 -13.07 18.43
C ILE A 263 -9.38 -11.65 18.17
N ASP A 264 -8.92 -10.66 18.95
CA ASP A 264 -9.24 -9.25 18.74
C ASP A 264 -8.83 -8.77 17.34
N GLU A 265 -7.58 -9.04 16.94
CA GLU A 265 -7.05 -8.71 15.61
C GLU A 265 -7.85 -9.41 14.49
N ALA A 266 -8.09 -10.71 14.60
CA ALA A 266 -8.80 -11.49 13.59
C ALA A 266 -10.29 -11.08 13.47
N ALA A 267 -10.95 -10.78 14.59
CA ALA A 267 -12.33 -10.35 14.61
C ALA A 267 -12.50 -8.91 14.07
N GLN A 268 -11.56 -8.01 14.38
CA GLN A 268 -11.51 -6.69 13.74
C GLN A 268 -11.30 -6.82 12.24
N LEU A 269 -10.41 -7.72 11.79
CA LEU A 269 -10.22 -7.97 10.37
C LEU A 269 -11.54 -8.41 9.72
N LEU A 270 -12.27 -9.37 10.30
CA LEU A 270 -13.54 -9.86 9.76
C LEU A 270 -14.63 -8.79 9.62
N GLU A 271 -14.77 -7.90 10.60
CA GLU A 271 -15.83 -6.89 10.59
C GLU A 271 -15.47 -5.64 9.78
N HIS A 272 -14.18 -5.39 9.57
CA HIS A 272 -13.69 -4.27 8.76
C HIS A 272 -13.20 -4.72 7.37
N PHE A 273 -13.41 -5.99 7.01
CA PHE A 273 -13.29 -6.48 5.63
C PHE A 273 -14.65 -6.35 4.93
N PRO A 274 -14.83 -5.44 3.96
CA PRO A 274 -14.00 -4.31 3.52
C PRO A 274 -14.58 -2.97 4.04
N LEU A 275 -13.76 -2.00 4.44
CA LEU A 275 -13.99 -0.53 4.33
C LEU A 275 -12.96 0.25 5.18
N GLU A 276 -12.29 1.19 4.51
CA GLU A 276 -11.41 2.34 4.83
C GLU A 276 -11.14 2.87 6.27
N THR A 277 -11.61 2.27 7.36
CA THR A 277 -11.44 2.86 8.70
C THR A 277 -10.79 1.92 9.69
N THR A 278 -9.45 1.78 9.63
CA THR A 278 -8.67 1.30 10.79
C THR A 278 -7.25 1.88 10.79
N ARG A 279 -7.15 3.22 10.75
CA ARG A 279 -5.88 3.94 10.99
C ARG A 279 -5.45 3.89 12.47
N ALA A 280 -6.36 3.60 13.40
CA ALA A 280 -6.15 3.70 14.84
C ALA A 280 -5.79 2.38 15.56
N SER A 281 -6.19 1.21 15.03
CA SER A 281 -6.01 -0.06 15.75
C SER A 281 -4.60 -0.66 15.68
N THR A 282 -3.81 -0.32 14.66
CA THR A 282 -2.47 -0.93 14.51
C THR A 282 -1.36 -0.32 15.35
N GLU A 283 -1.50 0.91 15.82
CA GLU A 283 -0.51 1.47 16.76
C GLU A 283 -0.63 0.80 18.14
N ALA A 284 -1.82 0.32 18.52
CA ALA A 284 -2.02 -0.53 19.70
C ALA A 284 -1.62 -2.00 19.45
N ALA A 285 -1.72 -2.49 18.21
CA ALA A 285 -1.29 -3.84 17.79
C ALA A 285 0.24 -4.02 17.73
N ASN A 286 1.03 -2.94 17.86
CA ASN A 286 2.48 -3.00 18.06
C ASN A 286 2.89 -3.57 19.44
N SER A 287 1.97 -4.18 20.19
CA SER A 287 2.28 -4.77 21.49
C SER A 287 3.23 -5.97 21.33
N ALA A 288 4.30 -5.96 22.11
CA ALA A 288 5.51 -6.78 22.03
C ALA A 288 5.33 -8.33 22.15
N PHE A 289 4.11 -8.85 22.08
CA PHE A 289 3.80 -10.27 22.29
C PHE A 289 3.49 -11.06 21.02
N ALA A 290 3.35 -10.37 19.89
CA ALA A 290 2.69 -10.94 18.73
C ALA A 290 3.64 -11.35 17.59
N ASP A 291 4.95 -11.13 17.73
CA ASP A 291 5.99 -11.47 16.75
C ASP A 291 6.63 -12.87 16.94
N ARG A 292 5.95 -13.80 17.64
CA ARG A 292 6.53 -15.13 17.96
C ARG A 292 5.89 -16.34 17.28
N SER A 293 4.72 -16.19 16.63
CA SER A 293 4.07 -17.30 15.93
C SER A 293 3.80 -16.98 14.46
N ASP A 294 3.91 -18.01 13.61
CA ASP A 294 3.69 -17.90 12.17
C ASP A 294 2.23 -17.54 11.85
N GLU A 295 1.29 -18.02 12.69
CA GLU A 295 -0.13 -17.72 12.57
C GLU A 295 -0.41 -16.22 12.78
N ALA A 296 0.18 -15.60 13.81
CA ALA A 296 0.01 -14.17 14.06
C ALA A 296 0.61 -13.31 12.94
N ALA A 297 1.77 -13.72 12.40
CA ALA A 297 2.38 -13.06 11.25
C ALA A 297 1.51 -13.13 9.99
N SER A 298 0.80 -14.24 9.80
CA SER A 298 -0.12 -14.47 8.67
C SER A 298 -1.36 -13.58 8.74
N TRP A 299 -2.01 -13.50 9.91
CA TRP A 299 -3.14 -12.59 10.14
C TRP A 299 -2.76 -11.12 9.94
N ARG A 300 -1.55 -10.72 10.37
CA ARG A 300 -1.05 -9.37 10.09
C ARG A 300 -0.74 -9.12 8.64
N ALA A 301 -0.23 -10.11 7.91
CA ALA A 301 0.00 -9.97 6.48
C ALA A 301 -1.33 -9.68 5.74
N LEU A 302 -2.41 -10.38 6.10
CA LEU A 302 -3.76 -10.12 5.59
C LEU A 302 -4.25 -8.71 5.95
N ALA A 303 -4.09 -8.29 7.20
CA ALA A 303 -4.50 -6.95 7.64
C ALA A 303 -3.64 -5.81 7.04
N GLY A 304 -2.37 -6.07 6.75
CA GLY A 304 -1.41 -5.11 6.19
C GLY A 304 -1.50 -4.96 4.68
N TRP A 305 -1.95 -5.99 3.96
CA TRP A 305 -2.10 -6.00 2.50
C TRP A 305 -2.87 -4.79 1.96
N GLN A 306 -3.95 -4.40 2.62
CA GLN A 306 -4.81 -3.32 2.14
C GLN A 306 -4.22 -1.91 2.31
N ARG A 307 -3.11 -1.75 3.04
CA ARG A 307 -2.56 -0.43 3.39
C ARG A 307 -1.37 -0.02 2.53
N ASP A 308 -0.52 -0.97 2.19
CA ASP A 308 0.65 -0.76 1.33
C ASP A 308 0.87 -2.00 0.44
N PRO A 309 1.07 -1.84 -0.88
CA PRO A 309 1.46 -2.95 -1.73
C PRO A 309 2.78 -3.56 -1.21
N PRO A 310 2.82 -4.87 -0.92
CA PRO A 310 3.93 -5.51 -0.24
C PRO A 310 5.19 -5.68 -1.09
N ALA A 311 6.34 -5.58 -0.44
CA ALA A 311 7.61 -6.13 -0.90
C ALA A 311 7.59 -7.69 -0.83
N GLY A 312 8.53 -8.35 -1.53
CA GLY A 312 8.53 -9.82 -1.71
C GLY A 312 8.39 -10.67 -0.43
N GLU A 313 8.97 -10.27 0.70
CA GLU A 313 8.85 -11.00 1.98
C GLU A 313 7.42 -11.04 2.56
N ARG A 314 6.56 -10.09 2.21
CA ARG A 314 5.15 -10.09 2.66
C ARG A 314 4.29 -11.03 1.80
N CYS A 315 4.72 -11.39 0.59
CA CYS A 315 4.00 -12.33 -0.28
C CYS A 315 4.11 -13.77 0.19
N SER A 316 5.29 -14.19 0.67
CA SER A 316 5.44 -15.52 1.29
C SER A 316 4.58 -15.66 2.56
N ARG A 317 4.45 -14.59 3.36
CA ARG A 317 3.52 -14.57 4.50
C ARG A 317 2.05 -14.61 4.08
N LEU A 318 1.68 -13.99 2.97
CA LEU A 318 0.34 -14.12 2.41
C LEU A 318 0.08 -15.55 1.93
N GLN A 319 1.06 -16.22 1.33
CA GLN A 319 0.94 -17.64 0.98
C GLN A 319 0.67 -18.50 2.22
N GLN A 320 1.43 -18.30 3.30
CA GLN A 320 1.20 -18.97 4.58
C GLN A 320 -0.20 -18.66 5.13
N ALA A 321 -0.67 -17.41 4.99
CA ALA A 321 -2.02 -17.03 5.41
C ALA A 321 -3.11 -17.74 4.60
N VAL A 322 -2.96 -17.91 3.29
CA VAL A 322 -3.94 -18.64 2.46
C VAL A 322 -3.91 -20.14 2.82
N GLN A 323 -2.74 -20.73 3.10
CA GLN A 323 -2.61 -22.11 3.61
C GLN A 323 -3.32 -22.30 4.95
N LEU A 324 -3.10 -21.36 5.87
CA LEU A 324 -3.77 -21.35 7.16
C LEU A 324 -5.30 -21.30 7.02
N LEU A 325 -5.80 -20.39 6.18
CA LEU A 325 -7.23 -20.19 5.97
C LEU A 325 -7.90 -21.40 5.29
N SER A 326 -7.19 -22.19 4.47
CA SER A 326 -7.78 -23.41 3.89
C SER A 326 -8.12 -24.47 4.93
N ASP A 327 -7.42 -24.47 6.06
CA ASP A 327 -7.61 -25.44 7.15
C ASP A 327 -8.64 -24.99 8.19
N TYR A 328 -9.08 -23.73 8.14
CA TYR A 328 -10.05 -23.14 9.06
C TYR A 328 -11.52 -23.53 8.79
N PRO A 329 -12.43 -23.30 9.76
CA PRO A 329 -13.86 -23.53 9.58
C PRO A 329 -14.43 -22.90 8.31
N ALA A 330 -15.39 -23.57 7.67
CA ALA A 330 -15.98 -23.12 6.40
C ALA A 330 -16.50 -21.67 6.43
N PRO A 331 -17.23 -21.20 7.48
CA PRO A 331 -17.71 -19.81 7.51
C PRO A 331 -16.58 -18.77 7.49
N LEU A 332 -15.45 -19.09 8.14
CA LEU A 332 -14.30 -18.20 8.20
C LEU A 332 -13.55 -18.20 6.86
N ARG A 333 -13.41 -19.38 6.26
CA ARG A 333 -12.81 -19.59 4.94
C ARG A 333 -13.57 -18.83 3.85
N GLU A 334 -14.89 -18.99 3.79
CA GLU A 334 -15.75 -18.32 2.80
C GLU A 334 -15.63 -16.79 2.83
N ARG A 335 -15.38 -16.20 4.01
CA ARG A 335 -15.25 -14.74 4.16
C ARG A 335 -13.85 -14.22 3.83
N LEU A 336 -12.80 -14.94 4.23
CA LEU A 336 -11.42 -14.42 4.19
C LEU A 336 -10.58 -14.98 3.04
N LEU A 337 -10.81 -16.24 2.66
CA LEU A 337 -10.01 -16.92 1.65
C LEU A 337 -10.04 -16.22 0.28
N PRO A 338 -11.18 -15.70 -0.20
CA PRO A 338 -11.23 -15.01 -1.49
C PRO A 338 -10.31 -13.79 -1.55
N ALA A 339 -10.39 -12.95 -0.51
CA ALA A 339 -9.59 -11.75 -0.44
C ALA A 339 -8.10 -12.02 -0.18
N ALA A 340 -7.80 -13.05 0.61
CA ALA A 340 -6.44 -13.53 0.81
C ALA A 340 -5.85 -14.08 -0.50
N GLY A 341 -6.65 -14.81 -1.28
CA GLY A 341 -6.26 -15.31 -2.60
C GLY A 341 -6.00 -14.19 -3.59
N GLU A 342 -6.88 -13.18 -3.66
CA GLU A 342 -6.68 -11.98 -4.48
C GLU A 342 -5.40 -11.24 -4.07
N ALA A 343 -5.17 -11.05 -2.77
CA ALA A 343 -3.96 -10.44 -2.24
C ALA A 343 -2.68 -11.18 -2.66
N LEU A 344 -2.66 -12.50 -2.48
CA LEU A 344 -1.55 -13.34 -2.90
C LEU A 344 -1.34 -13.28 -4.42
N SER A 345 -2.43 -13.30 -5.19
CA SER A 345 -2.35 -13.25 -6.65
C SER A 345 -1.81 -11.91 -7.16
N ALA A 346 -2.03 -10.82 -6.44
CA ALA A 346 -1.57 -9.48 -6.79
C ALA A 346 -0.07 -9.26 -6.52
N CYS A 347 0.56 -10.04 -5.64
CA CYS A 347 1.95 -9.81 -5.25
C CYS A 347 2.89 -11.00 -5.47
N GLY A 348 2.37 -12.22 -5.48
CA GLY A 348 3.14 -13.44 -5.67
C GLY A 348 3.83 -13.52 -7.03
N THR A 349 4.87 -14.36 -7.09
CA THR A 349 5.66 -14.65 -8.29
C THR A 349 5.88 -16.15 -8.44
N GLY A 350 5.95 -16.68 -9.67
CA GLY A 350 6.33 -18.08 -9.93
C GLY A 350 5.64 -19.12 -9.04
N GLN A 351 6.38 -19.62 -8.02
CA GLN A 351 5.94 -20.66 -7.10
C GLN A 351 4.75 -20.24 -6.22
N GLU A 352 4.70 -18.99 -5.73
CA GLU A 352 3.60 -18.52 -4.88
C GLU A 352 2.26 -18.51 -5.65
N LEU A 353 2.29 -18.13 -6.92
CA LEU A 353 1.12 -18.14 -7.81
C LEU A 353 0.72 -19.56 -8.23
N SER A 354 1.69 -20.46 -8.41
CA SER A 354 1.41 -21.86 -8.76
C SER A 354 0.61 -22.58 -7.67
N TRP A 355 0.82 -22.21 -6.40
CA TRP A 355 0.12 -22.82 -5.29
C TRP A 355 -1.39 -22.50 -5.29
N LEU A 356 -1.79 -21.28 -5.69
CA LEU A 356 -3.20 -20.91 -5.86
C LEU A 356 -3.92 -21.81 -6.90
N GLN A 357 -3.20 -22.32 -7.89
CA GLN A 357 -3.77 -23.22 -8.91
C GLN A 357 -4.06 -24.62 -8.37
N HIS A 358 -3.40 -25.04 -7.29
CA HIS A 358 -3.60 -26.35 -6.65
C HIS A 358 -4.72 -26.37 -5.60
N LEU A 359 -5.25 -25.20 -5.22
CA LEU A 359 -6.43 -25.13 -4.35
C LEU A 359 -7.65 -25.74 -5.04
N PRO A 360 -8.64 -26.25 -4.30
CA PRO A 360 -9.89 -26.75 -4.87
C PRO A 360 -10.58 -25.73 -5.78
N ASP A 361 -11.28 -26.20 -6.81
CA ASP A 361 -12.11 -25.35 -7.67
C ASP A 361 -13.38 -24.92 -6.93
N ASP A 362 -13.19 -23.96 -6.03
CA ASP A 362 -14.24 -23.25 -5.32
C ASP A 362 -14.66 -22.00 -6.12
N ASP A 363 -15.97 -21.76 -6.21
CA ASP A 363 -16.54 -20.59 -6.88
C ASP A 363 -16.01 -19.27 -6.30
N THR A 364 -15.63 -19.27 -5.02
CA THR A 364 -15.11 -18.11 -4.29
C THR A 364 -13.66 -17.75 -4.65
N LEU A 365 -12.89 -18.69 -5.22
CA LEU A 365 -11.48 -18.50 -5.61
C LEU A 365 -11.28 -18.23 -7.10
N ARG A 366 -12.36 -18.22 -7.91
CA ARG A 366 -12.27 -18.10 -9.37
C ARG A 366 -11.50 -16.85 -9.82
N LEU A 367 -11.73 -15.71 -9.17
CA LEU A 367 -11.04 -14.44 -9.49
C LEU A 367 -9.54 -14.51 -9.15
N ALA A 368 -9.19 -14.96 -7.95
CA ALA A 368 -7.79 -15.12 -7.51
C ALA A 368 -7.00 -16.07 -8.42
N LYS A 369 -7.61 -17.19 -8.83
CA LYS A 369 -7.02 -18.14 -9.78
C LYS A 369 -6.84 -17.54 -11.17
N ALA A 370 -7.84 -16.83 -11.68
CA ALA A 370 -7.75 -16.14 -12.97
C ALA A 370 -6.65 -15.07 -12.96
N GLN A 371 -6.52 -14.31 -11.87
CA GLN A 371 -5.46 -13.32 -11.69
C GLN A 371 -4.06 -13.96 -11.61
N ALA A 372 -3.93 -15.07 -10.87
CA ALA A 372 -2.68 -15.82 -10.81
C ALA A 372 -2.26 -16.39 -12.18
N GLN A 373 -3.23 -16.86 -12.98
CA GLN A 373 -2.99 -17.31 -14.35
C GLN A 373 -2.59 -16.15 -15.27
N ALA A 374 -3.26 -14.99 -15.19
CA ALA A 374 -2.96 -13.82 -16.00
C ALA A 374 -1.56 -13.24 -15.72
N ARG A 375 -1.06 -13.37 -14.50
CA ARG A 375 0.31 -12.96 -14.11
C ARG A 375 1.38 -14.03 -14.31
N GLY A 376 0.98 -15.29 -14.46
CA GLY A 376 1.89 -16.38 -14.81
C GLY A 376 2.47 -16.19 -16.22
N ASN A 377 3.64 -16.77 -16.49
CA ASN A 377 4.29 -16.72 -17.81
C ASN A 377 3.52 -17.47 -18.92
N ASP A 378 2.32 -18.00 -18.64
CA ASP A 378 1.51 -18.70 -19.61
C ASP A 378 0.67 -17.71 -20.44
N LEU A 379 1.25 -17.31 -21.57
CA LEU A 379 0.73 -16.31 -22.50
C LEU A 379 -0.40 -16.85 -23.42
N ALA A 380 -1.08 -17.95 -23.09
CA ALA A 380 -2.15 -18.48 -23.94
C ALA A 380 -3.46 -18.81 -23.20
N GLY A 381 -3.42 -19.12 -21.90
CA GLY A 381 -4.58 -19.64 -21.15
C GLY A 381 -5.54 -18.67 -20.43
N PRO A 382 -5.18 -17.43 -20.03
CA PRO A 382 -5.95 -16.71 -19.00
C PRO A 382 -7.24 -16.02 -19.48
N LEU A 383 -7.44 -15.84 -20.80
CA LEU A 383 -8.58 -15.07 -21.33
C LEU A 383 -9.91 -15.79 -21.13
N ASP A 384 -9.98 -17.11 -21.26
CA ASP A 384 -11.25 -17.85 -21.14
C ASP A 384 -11.84 -17.80 -19.72
N GLY A 385 -10.98 -17.77 -18.70
CA GLY A 385 -11.37 -17.66 -17.30
C GLY A 385 -11.85 -16.25 -16.96
N LEU A 386 -11.08 -15.24 -17.37
CA LEU A 386 -11.43 -13.82 -17.17
C LEU A 386 -12.70 -13.46 -17.96
N ASP A 387 -12.82 -13.84 -19.23
CA ASP A 387 -13.99 -13.56 -20.07
C ASP A 387 -15.30 -14.16 -19.51
N ARG A 388 -15.22 -15.25 -18.73
CA ARG A 388 -16.39 -15.77 -18.00
C ARG A 388 -16.73 -14.91 -16.80
N LEU A 389 -15.73 -14.50 -16.04
CA LEU A 389 -15.91 -13.69 -14.83
C LEU A 389 -16.38 -12.26 -15.13
N THR A 390 -16.03 -11.69 -16.28
CA THR A 390 -16.55 -10.37 -16.72
C THR A 390 -18.07 -10.37 -16.93
N ARG A 391 -18.69 -11.56 -17.04
CA ARG A 391 -20.14 -11.75 -17.17
C ARG A 391 -20.77 -12.35 -15.90
N ASP A 392 -20.05 -12.35 -14.78
CA ASP A 392 -20.57 -12.87 -13.51
C ASP A 392 -21.80 -12.07 -13.05
N ARG A 393 -22.65 -12.70 -12.25
CA ARG A 393 -23.84 -12.06 -11.68
C ARG A 393 -23.46 -11.04 -10.60
N ASP A 394 -22.33 -11.25 -9.93
CA ASP A 394 -21.79 -10.28 -9.00
C ASP A 394 -21.06 -9.15 -9.75
N PRO A 395 -21.55 -7.90 -9.70
CA PRO A 395 -20.93 -6.78 -10.39
C PRO A 395 -19.52 -6.46 -9.88
N VAL A 396 -19.19 -6.78 -8.62
CA VAL A 396 -17.84 -6.55 -8.06
C VAL A 396 -16.84 -7.52 -8.68
N VAL A 397 -17.20 -8.80 -8.77
CA VAL A 397 -16.37 -9.82 -9.44
C VAL A 397 -16.21 -9.49 -10.92
N ALA A 398 -17.30 -9.11 -11.60
CA ALA A 398 -17.27 -8.73 -13.00
C ALA A 398 -16.36 -7.52 -13.26
N TYR A 399 -16.43 -6.48 -12.41
CA TYR A 399 -15.55 -5.31 -12.50
C TYR A 399 -14.08 -5.66 -12.31
N ARG A 400 -13.73 -6.41 -11.26
CA ARG A 400 -12.34 -6.78 -10.99
C ARG A 400 -11.77 -7.66 -12.10
N ALA A 401 -12.56 -8.59 -12.63
CA ALA A 401 -12.17 -9.40 -13.78
C ALA A 401 -11.97 -8.57 -15.04
N GLU A 402 -12.86 -7.61 -15.31
CA GLU A 402 -12.78 -6.73 -16.49
C GLU A 402 -11.56 -5.81 -16.42
N LYS A 403 -11.26 -5.27 -15.24
CA LYS A 403 -10.04 -4.47 -15.01
C LYS A 403 -8.77 -5.30 -15.27
N LEU A 404 -8.74 -6.56 -14.83
CA LEU A 404 -7.62 -7.47 -15.12
C LEU A 404 -7.53 -7.83 -16.61
N ASP A 405 -8.65 -8.07 -17.28
CA ASP A 405 -8.70 -8.33 -18.73
C ASP A 405 -8.16 -7.14 -19.54
N ILE A 406 -8.54 -5.91 -19.16
CA ILE A 406 -8.02 -4.68 -19.76
C ILE A 406 -6.51 -4.58 -19.58
N ASP A 407 -5.99 -4.68 -18.35
CA ASP A 407 -4.54 -4.61 -18.08
C ASP A 407 -3.77 -5.68 -18.87
N TYR A 408 -4.29 -6.91 -18.91
CA TYR A 408 -3.68 -8.01 -19.66
C TYR A 408 -3.63 -7.74 -21.18
N ARG A 409 -4.73 -7.31 -21.78
CA ARG A 409 -4.79 -7.01 -23.24
C ARG A 409 -3.96 -5.80 -23.63
N VAL A 410 -3.87 -4.79 -22.76
CA VAL A 410 -2.98 -3.62 -22.95
C VAL A 410 -1.51 -4.04 -22.97
N ARG A 411 -1.08 -4.88 -22.01
CA ARG A 411 0.31 -5.39 -21.97
C ARG A 411 0.70 -6.24 -23.18
N ARG A 412 -0.28 -6.94 -23.78
CA ARG A 412 -0.10 -7.70 -25.02
C ARG A 412 -0.20 -6.87 -26.29
N HIS A 413 -0.47 -5.56 -26.16
CA HIS A 413 -0.78 -4.68 -27.28
C HIS A 413 -1.97 -5.17 -28.14
N GLU A 414 -2.87 -5.97 -27.55
CA GLU A 414 -4.13 -6.39 -28.16
C GLU A 414 -5.23 -5.33 -27.99
N MET A 415 -4.99 -4.39 -27.06
CA MET A 415 -5.84 -3.24 -26.78
C MET A 415 -4.96 -2.01 -26.62
N ASP A 416 -5.33 -0.90 -27.26
CA ASP A 416 -4.65 0.38 -27.04
C ASP A 416 -5.20 1.10 -25.80
N ALA A 417 -4.49 2.13 -25.33
CA ALA A 417 -4.89 2.87 -24.12
C ALA A 417 -6.27 3.54 -24.26
N ARG A 418 -6.68 3.90 -25.48
CA ARG A 418 -7.99 4.53 -25.73
C ARG A 418 -9.12 3.51 -25.59
N GLN A 419 -8.96 2.35 -26.21
CA GLN A 419 -9.89 1.22 -26.10
C GLN A 419 -10.02 0.74 -24.65
N ALA A 420 -8.90 0.69 -23.93
CA ALA A 420 -8.87 0.35 -22.52
C ALA A 420 -9.66 1.36 -21.66
N ALA A 421 -9.46 2.66 -21.89
CA ALA A 421 -10.21 3.69 -21.19
C ALA A 421 -11.71 3.64 -21.51
N ASP A 422 -12.09 3.46 -22.77
CA ASP A 422 -13.50 3.35 -23.21
C ASP A 422 -14.20 2.13 -22.59
N ARG A 423 -13.45 1.05 -22.33
CA ARG A 423 -13.95 -0.17 -21.68
C ARG A 423 -14.03 -0.05 -20.16
N LEU A 424 -13.12 0.71 -19.54
CA LEU A 424 -13.09 0.94 -18.09
C LEU A 424 -14.14 1.97 -17.63
N GLU A 425 -14.41 3.00 -18.44
CA GLU A 425 -15.32 4.10 -18.11
C GLU A 425 -16.74 3.67 -17.65
N PRO A 426 -17.46 2.75 -18.31
CA PRO A 426 -18.80 2.36 -17.89
C PRO A 426 -18.86 1.62 -16.54
N LEU A 427 -17.72 1.22 -15.98
CA LEU A 427 -17.64 0.40 -14.77
C LEU A 427 -17.67 1.20 -13.46
N VAL A 428 -17.82 2.53 -13.50
CA VAL A 428 -17.79 3.41 -12.31
C VAL A 428 -18.72 2.95 -11.18
N PHE A 429 -19.92 2.46 -11.50
CA PHE A 429 -20.87 2.00 -10.48
C PHE A 429 -20.37 0.72 -9.80
N ALA A 430 -19.83 -0.22 -10.57
CA ALA A 430 -19.28 -1.46 -10.03
C ALA A 430 -17.99 -1.21 -9.23
N ALA A 431 -17.16 -0.25 -9.67
CA ALA A 431 -16.01 0.22 -8.89
C ALA A 431 -16.43 0.82 -7.55
N ARG A 432 -17.48 1.65 -7.53
CA ARG A 432 -18.03 2.21 -6.29
C ARG A 432 -18.55 1.12 -5.35
N MET A 433 -19.25 0.11 -5.88
CA MET A 433 -19.71 -1.04 -5.09
C MET A 433 -18.54 -1.85 -4.52
N ALA A 434 -17.42 -1.92 -5.24
CA ALA A 434 -16.20 -2.58 -4.80
C ALA A 434 -15.36 -1.77 -3.79
N GLY A 435 -15.68 -0.49 -3.57
CA GLY A 435 -14.85 0.43 -2.78
C GLY A 435 -13.60 0.93 -3.51
N ASP A 436 -13.53 0.74 -4.84
CA ASP A 436 -12.34 0.98 -5.68
C ASP A 436 -12.50 2.25 -6.56
N GLU A 437 -13.44 3.16 -6.26
CA GLU A 437 -13.73 4.34 -7.09
C GLU A 437 -12.50 5.23 -7.33
N ASP A 438 -11.68 5.43 -6.30
CA ASP A 438 -10.43 6.20 -6.41
C ASP A 438 -9.38 5.49 -7.27
N ALA A 439 -9.28 4.17 -7.15
CA ALA A 439 -8.37 3.39 -7.99
C ALA A 439 -8.83 3.42 -9.46
N TRP A 440 -10.13 3.25 -9.70
CA TRP A 440 -10.74 3.36 -11.02
C TRP A 440 -10.51 4.73 -11.67
N ALA A 441 -10.73 5.83 -10.94
CA ALA A 441 -10.56 7.18 -11.49
C ALA A 441 -9.09 7.47 -11.83
N ARG A 442 -8.16 6.95 -11.02
CA ARG A 442 -6.71 7.03 -11.29
C ARG A 442 -6.33 6.27 -12.55
N ASP A 443 -6.74 5.00 -12.66
CA ASP A 443 -6.43 4.14 -13.80
C ASP A 443 -7.03 4.71 -15.10
N LEU A 444 -8.27 5.23 -15.04
CA LEU A 444 -8.91 5.89 -16.17
C LEU A 444 -8.13 7.14 -16.59
N ALA A 445 -7.70 7.98 -15.64
CA ALA A 445 -6.90 9.16 -15.95
C ALA A 445 -5.57 8.80 -16.61
N GLU A 446 -4.90 7.75 -16.15
CA GLU A 446 -3.64 7.28 -16.73
C GLU A 446 -3.83 6.78 -18.18
N LEU A 447 -4.85 5.94 -18.43
CA LEU A 447 -5.16 5.45 -19.77
C LEU A 447 -5.53 6.59 -20.73
N ARG A 448 -6.34 7.55 -20.27
CA ARG A 448 -6.69 8.75 -21.06
C ARG A 448 -5.46 9.61 -21.35
N LEU A 449 -4.53 9.74 -20.41
CA LEU A 449 -3.27 10.46 -20.61
C LEU A 449 -2.39 9.76 -21.67
N GLN A 450 -2.24 8.43 -21.59
CA GLN A 450 -1.49 7.64 -22.56
C GLN A 450 -2.12 7.70 -23.98
N ALA A 451 -3.45 7.81 -24.06
CA ALA A 451 -4.18 8.01 -25.30
C ALA A 451 -4.12 9.45 -25.85
N GLY A 452 -3.48 10.40 -25.15
CA GLY A 452 -3.44 11.82 -25.51
C GLY A 452 -4.76 12.56 -25.31
N GLN A 453 -5.70 11.99 -24.55
CA GLN A 453 -7.02 12.54 -24.25
C GLN A 453 -6.98 13.39 -22.97
N PHE A 454 -6.20 14.47 -22.99
CA PHE A 454 -5.87 15.28 -21.80
C PHE A 454 -7.09 15.80 -21.04
N ASP A 455 -8.13 16.28 -21.74
CA ASP A 455 -9.35 16.77 -21.07
C ASP A 455 -10.06 15.69 -20.28
N GLN A 456 -10.18 14.49 -20.85
CA GLN A 456 -10.83 13.36 -20.20
C GLN A 456 -9.99 12.85 -19.02
N ALA A 457 -8.66 12.89 -19.13
CA ALA A 457 -7.77 12.58 -18.02
C ALA A 457 -7.95 13.56 -16.85
N LEU A 458 -8.06 14.86 -17.15
CA LEU A 458 -8.31 15.89 -16.13
C LEU A 458 -9.68 15.75 -15.48
N ASP A 459 -10.70 15.41 -16.26
CA ASP A 459 -12.05 15.18 -15.75
C ASP A 459 -12.07 13.95 -14.81
N ALA A 460 -11.37 12.86 -15.15
CA ALA A 460 -11.20 11.70 -14.27
C ALA A 460 -10.45 12.04 -12.96
N LEU A 461 -9.34 12.78 -13.04
CA LEU A 461 -8.60 13.24 -11.86
C LEU A 461 -9.43 14.16 -10.94
N SER A 462 -10.42 14.86 -11.50
CA SER A 462 -11.29 15.74 -10.72
C SER A 462 -12.24 14.98 -9.77
N LEU A 463 -12.45 13.69 -10.02
CA LEU A 463 -13.25 12.82 -9.16
C LEU A 463 -12.51 12.44 -7.88
N LEU A 464 -11.17 12.40 -7.92
CA LEU A 464 -10.34 11.98 -6.78
C LEU A 464 -10.43 12.98 -5.60
N PRO A 465 -10.49 12.48 -4.34
CA PRO A 465 -10.36 13.33 -3.17
C PRO A 465 -8.95 13.93 -3.07
N ALA A 466 -8.80 15.01 -2.30
CA ALA A 466 -7.52 15.69 -2.12
C ALA A 466 -6.46 14.83 -1.40
N SER A 467 -6.90 13.76 -0.73
CA SER A 467 -6.05 12.82 0.00
C SER A 467 -5.61 11.60 -0.84
N ALA A 468 -6.07 11.48 -2.09
CA ALA A 468 -5.76 10.32 -2.92
C ALA A 468 -4.27 10.32 -3.32
N GLY A 469 -3.55 9.26 -2.91
CA GLY A 469 -2.16 9.03 -3.33
C GLY A 469 -2.01 8.88 -4.85
N GLY A 470 -0.83 9.26 -5.38
CA GLY A 470 -0.50 9.16 -6.81
C GLY A 470 -1.04 10.27 -7.71
N THR A 471 -1.99 11.08 -7.24
CA THR A 471 -2.58 12.20 -8.04
C THR A 471 -1.52 13.21 -8.49
N ASN A 472 -0.53 13.50 -7.63
CA ASN A 472 0.54 14.45 -7.94
C ASN A 472 1.47 13.96 -9.05
N GLU A 473 1.76 12.66 -9.11
CA GLU A 473 2.62 12.08 -10.16
C GLU A 473 1.91 12.12 -11.52
N LEU A 474 0.62 11.78 -11.56
CA LEU A 474 -0.18 11.90 -12.78
C LEU A 474 -0.33 13.36 -13.23
N LEU A 475 -0.55 14.29 -12.30
CA LEU A 475 -0.56 15.72 -12.62
C LEU A 475 0.80 16.19 -13.16
N LEU A 476 1.92 15.72 -12.60
CA LEU A 476 3.25 16.02 -13.12
C LEU A 476 3.43 15.48 -14.54
N HIS A 477 3.07 14.22 -14.81
CA HIS A 477 3.15 13.65 -16.16
C HIS A 477 2.27 14.40 -17.16
N LEU A 478 1.08 14.82 -16.73
CA LEU A 478 0.16 15.58 -17.57
C LEU A 478 0.72 16.99 -17.86
N VAL A 479 1.22 17.71 -16.84
CA VAL A 479 1.86 19.01 -17.03
C VAL A 479 3.12 18.87 -17.90
N GLN A 480 3.91 17.81 -17.73
CA GLN A 480 5.05 17.51 -18.60
C GLN A 480 4.61 17.32 -20.05
N ALA A 481 3.60 16.50 -20.31
CA ALA A 481 3.10 16.24 -21.65
C ALA A 481 2.55 17.52 -22.31
N LEU A 482 1.78 18.33 -21.57
CA LEU A 482 1.31 19.64 -22.05
C LEU A 482 2.45 20.63 -22.26
N ALA A 483 3.55 20.49 -21.50
CA ALA A 483 4.68 21.39 -21.59
C ALA A 483 5.65 21.04 -22.73
N THR A 484 5.84 19.76 -23.03
CA THR A 484 6.77 19.29 -24.09
C THR A 484 6.09 19.07 -25.43
N GLY A 485 4.76 19.00 -25.48
CA GLY A 485 4.01 18.89 -26.73
C GLY A 485 4.26 20.05 -27.69
N ASP A 486 4.14 19.78 -28.99
CA ASP A 486 4.11 20.80 -30.04
C ASP A 486 3.03 21.84 -29.72
N GLU A 487 3.26 23.08 -30.16
CA GLU A 487 2.34 24.20 -29.93
C GLU A 487 0.92 23.79 -30.38
N PRO A 488 -0.08 23.84 -29.48
CA PRO A 488 -1.36 23.22 -29.73
C PRO A 488 -2.05 23.89 -30.92
N LYS A 489 -2.58 23.07 -31.83
CA LYS A 489 -3.38 23.57 -32.97
C LYS A 489 -4.63 24.34 -32.50
N ASP A 490 -5.10 24.06 -31.29
CA ASP A 490 -6.21 24.74 -30.62
C ASP A 490 -5.73 25.34 -29.30
N LEU A 491 -5.40 26.64 -29.32
CA LEU A 491 -4.95 27.39 -28.16
C LEU A 491 -6.01 27.48 -27.06
N VAL A 492 -7.30 27.50 -27.42
CA VAL A 492 -8.39 27.62 -26.44
C VAL A 492 -8.54 26.35 -25.61
N ALA A 493 -8.45 25.18 -26.28
CA ALA A 493 -8.47 23.89 -25.60
C ALA A 493 -7.28 23.75 -24.65
N TRP A 494 -6.09 24.16 -25.11
CA TRP A 494 -4.89 24.09 -24.29
C TRP A 494 -4.93 25.01 -23.06
N ASP A 495 -5.39 26.25 -23.22
CA ASP A 495 -5.59 27.17 -22.11
C ASP A 495 -6.58 26.59 -21.08
N SER A 496 -7.67 25.98 -21.55
CA SER A 496 -8.65 25.32 -20.67
C SER A 496 -8.00 24.18 -19.86
N GLN A 497 -7.19 23.34 -20.50
CA GLN A 497 -6.48 22.23 -19.87
C GLN A 497 -5.49 22.73 -18.81
N LEU A 498 -4.72 23.77 -19.12
CA LEU A 498 -3.78 24.38 -18.15
C LEU A 498 -4.50 24.98 -16.94
N LEU A 499 -5.65 25.65 -17.16
CA LEU A 499 -6.47 26.21 -16.08
C LEU A 499 -7.08 25.10 -15.19
N LYS A 500 -7.53 24.00 -15.79
CA LYS A 500 -7.99 22.80 -15.05
C LYS A 500 -6.86 22.22 -14.20
N CYS A 501 -5.64 22.09 -14.74
CA CYS A 501 -4.46 21.63 -14.00
C CYS A 501 -4.19 22.52 -12.77
N ALA A 502 -4.22 23.84 -12.95
CA ALA A 502 -4.00 24.79 -11.87
C ALA A 502 -5.03 24.60 -10.74
N LYS A 503 -6.31 24.46 -11.08
CA LYS A 503 -7.39 24.23 -10.11
C LYS A 503 -7.24 22.91 -9.37
N LEU A 504 -6.80 21.84 -10.04
CA LEU A 504 -6.55 20.54 -9.42
C LEU A 504 -5.38 20.63 -8.44
N LEU A 505 -4.26 21.27 -8.82
CA LEU A 505 -3.11 21.46 -7.93
C LEU A 505 -3.46 22.28 -6.68
N GLU A 506 -4.28 23.33 -6.82
CA GLU A 506 -4.80 24.11 -5.70
C GLU A 506 -5.62 23.24 -4.74
N ARG A 507 -6.54 22.42 -5.28
CA ARG A 507 -7.39 21.52 -4.48
C ARG A 507 -6.59 20.44 -3.76
N GLN A 508 -5.60 19.85 -4.44
CA GLN A 508 -4.78 18.76 -3.90
C GLN A 508 -3.78 19.24 -2.84
N GLY A 509 -3.56 20.56 -2.71
CA GLY A 509 -2.57 21.12 -1.78
C GLY A 509 -1.12 20.72 -2.11
N SER A 510 -0.89 20.23 -3.34
CA SER A 510 0.38 19.64 -3.76
C SER A 510 1.54 20.59 -3.53
N SER A 511 2.51 20.17 -2.73
CA SER A 511 3.65 20.98 -2.30
C SER A 511 4.82 20.97 -3.26
N ASP A 512 4.84 20.11 -4.29
CA ASP A 512 6.00 19.98 -5.15
C ASP A 512 6.22 21.28 -5.96
N PRO A 513 7.29 22.04 -5.67
CA PRO A 513 7.54 23.31 -6.35
C PRO A 513 7.89 23.10 -7.82
N ARG A 514 8.40 21.92 -8.22
CA ARG A 514 8.79 21.63 -9.61
C ARG A 514 7.57 21.58 -10.52
N THR A 515 6.55 20.82 -10.13
CA THR A 515 5.29 20.72 -10.89
C THR A 515 4.64 22.10 -11.09
N ARG A 516 4.60 22.93 -10.04
CA ARG A 516 4.02 24.28 -10.09
C ARG A 516 4.79 25.22 -11.01
N VAL A 517 6.13 25.16 -10.99
CA VAL A 517 6.97 25.96 -11.91
C VAL A 517 6.75 25.55 -13.36
N MET A 518 6.71 24.24 -13.65
CA MET A 518 6.44 23.75 -15.00
C MET A 518 5.08 24.19 -15.53
N LEU A 519 4.04 24.12 -14.68
CA LEU A 519 2.72 24.62 -15.05
C LEU A 519 2.73 26.14 -15.28
N ALA A 520 3.42 26.90 -14.44
CA ALA A 520 3.55 28.34 -14.64
C ALA A 520 4.26 28.71 -15.95
N GLU A 521 5.31 27.97 -16.34
CA GLU A 521 5.98 28.16 -17.62
C GLU A 521 5.09 27.81 -18.82
N ALA A 522 4.26 26.77 -18.71
CA ALA A 522 3.26 26.43 -19.71
C ALA A 522 2.18 27.53 -19.82
N LEU A 523 1.65 28.01 -18.69
CA LEU A 523 0.69 29.12 -18.64
C LEU A 523 1.26 30.42 -19.25
N LEU A 524 2.55 30.71 -19.05
CA LEU A 524 3.20 31.86 -19.68
C LEU A 524 3.29 31.72 -21.21
N ARG A 525 3.53 30.50 -21.71
CA ARG A 525 3.51 30.25 -23.15
C ARG A 525 2.11 30.44 -23.75
N GLY A 526 1.05 30.16 -22.99
CA GLY A 526 -0.35 30.48 -23.35
C GLY A 526 -0.77 31.93 -23.15
N GLY A 527 0.14 32.81 -22.72
CA GLY A 527 -0.20 34.21 -22.46
C GLY A 527 -1.05 34.42 -21.20
N LEU A 528 -1.22 33.39 -20.37
CA LEU A 528 -1.97 33.44 -19.11
C LEU A 528 -1.08 33.90 -17.94
N ALA A 529 -0.39 35.02 -18.11
CA ALA A 529 0.66 35.50 -17.19
C ALA A 529 0.17 35.73 -15.74
N ARG A 530 -1.08 36.20 -15.56
CA ARG A 530 -1.67 36.37 -14.22
C ARG A 530 -1.77 35.03 -13.50
N LYS A 531 -2.33 34.01 -14.16
CA LYS A 531 -2.51 32.69 -13.54
C LYS A 531 -1.17 32.00 -13.31
N ALA A 532 -0.22 32.18 -14.22
CA ALA A 532 1.14 31.69 -14.05
C ALA A 532 1.78 32.18 -12.74
N ILE A 533 1.64 33.48 -12.43
CA ILE A 533 2.17 34.05 -11.17
C ILE A 533 1.43 33.55 -9.94
N GLU A 534 0.10 33.36 -10.01
CA GLU A 534 -0.71 32.84 -8.90
C GLU A 534 -0.33 31.42 -8.50
N VAL A 535 -0.07 30.55 -9.49
CA VAL A 535 0.29 29.13 -9.26
C VAL A 535 1.73 28.97 -8.80
N LEU A 536 2.58 29.94 -9.14
CA LEU A 536 4.02 29.91 -8.90
C LEU A 536 4.31 29.76 -7.39
N PRO A 537 5.19 28.83 -6.98
CA PRO A 537 5.52 28.65 -5.57
C PRO A 537 6.32 29.87 -5.04
N SER A 538 6.34 30.04 -3.72
CA SER A 538 7.26 30.99 -3.09
C SER A 538 8.70 30.62 -3.41
N SER A 539 9.59 31.61 -3.54
CA SER A 539 11.03 31.36 -3.68
C SER A 539 11.64 30.63 -2.50
N ASP A 540 10.99 30.70 -1.34
CA ASP A 540 11.43 30.02 -0.11
C ASP A 540 10.89 28.59 -0.01
N ALA A 541 10.10 28.14 -0.99
CA ALA A 541 9.54 26.78 -1.02
C ALA A 541 10.59 25.70 -1.36
N THR A 542 11.82 26.07 -1.70
CA THR A 542 12.90 25.14 -2.05
C THR A 542 14.25 25.67 -1.60
N THR A 543 15.14 24.76 -1.21
CA THR A 543 16.57 25.04 -0.94
C THR A 543 17.45 24.83 -2.16
N ASP A 544 16.92 24.19 -3.21
CA ASP A 544 17.59 23.97 -4.49
C ASP A 544 17.74 25.32 -5.22
N VAL A 545 19.00 25.74 -5.41
CA VAL A 545 19.37 27.02 -6.02
C VAL A 545 18.87 27.12 -7.46
N ASP A 546 18.95 26.05 -8.23
CA ASP A 546 18.55 26.04 -9.64
C ASP A 546 17.03 26.15 -9.75
N LEU A 547 16.29 25.42 -8.91
CA LEU A 547 14.83 25.52 -8.87
C LEU A 547 14.39 26.89 -8.37
N ARG A 548 15.06 27.46 -7.36
CA ARG A 548 14.79 28.81 -6.86
C ARG A 548 15.02 29.87 -7.95
N LEU A 549 16.10 29.74 -8.72
CA LEU A 549 16.37 30.63 -9.85
C LEU A 549 15.29 30.48 -10.93
N ARG A 550 14.86 29.25 -11.23
CA ARG A 550 13.80 28.98 -12.21
C ARG A 550 12.46 29.59 -11.78
N ILE A 551 12.10 29.47 -10.49
CA ILE A 551 10.94 30.15 -9.88
C ILE A 551 11.03 31.66 -10.11
N LEU A 552 12.13 32.29 -9.70
CA LEU A 552 12.29 33.74 -9.78
C LEU A 552 12.30 34.23 -11.24
N THR A 553 12.98 33.53 -12.14
CA THR A 553 13.03 33.86 -13.57
C THR A 553 11.65 33.78 -14.22
N THR A 554 10.88 32.74 -13.91
CA THR A 554 9.51 32.57 -14.40
C THR A 554 8.61 33.68 -13.86
N ARG A 555 8.80 34.08 -12.59
CA ARG A 555 8.08 35.21 -12.00
C ARG A 555 8.40 36.53 -12.70
N VAL A 556 9.68 36.81 -12.96
CA VAL A 556 10.12 38.01 -13.68
C VAL A 556 9.45 38.08 -15.06
N LYS A 557 9.49 36.97 -15.82
CA LYS A 557 8.86 36.89 -17.13
C LYS A 557 7.35 37.20 -17.07
N GLY A 558 6.63 36.57 -16.14
CA GLY A 558 5.20 36.83 -15.97
C GLY A 558 4.86 38.27 -15.59
N LEU A 559 5.68 38.90 -14.74
CA LEU A 559 5.46 40.29 -14.33
C LEU A 559 5.74 41.26 -15.48
N VAL A 560 6.76 40.98 -16.30
CA VAL A 560 7.01 41.73 -17.54
C VAL A 560 5.83 41.58 -18.50
N ASP A 561 5.30 40.37 -18.70
CA ASP A 561 4.15 40.14 -19.60
C ASP A 561 2.88 40.87 -19.11
N LEU A 562 2.67 40.98 -17.79
CA LEU A 562 1.59 41.78 -17.19
C LEU A 562 1.82 43.30 -17.22
N GLY A 563 3.06 43.75 -17.48
CA GLY A 563 3.44 45.16 -17.41
C GLY A 563 3.71 45.70 -16.00
N ASP A 564 3.84 44.83 -14.99
CA ASP A 564 4.25 45.22 -13.62
C ASP A 564 5.77 45.34 -13.52
N ILE A 565 6.28 46.51 -13.95
CA ILE A 565 7.72 46.77 -14.06
C ILE A 565 8.42 46.84 -12.69
N GLU A 566 7.75 47.40 -11.68
CA GLU A 566 8.32 47.50 -10.33
C GLU A 566 8.38 46.13 -9.66
N GLY A 567 7.33 45.32 -9.79
CA GLY A 567 7.33 43.93 -9.35
C GLY A 567 8.41 43.11 -10.06
N ALA A 568 8.56 43.26 -11.37
CA ALA A 568 9.59 42.57 -12.15
C ALA A 568 11.00 42.96 -11.71
N ARG A 569 11.25 44.24 -11.41
CA ARG A 569 12.53 44.74 -10.89
C ARG A 569 12.86 44.15 -9.52
N ALA A 570 11.88 44.10 -8.61
CA ALA A 570 12.06 43.50 -7.29
C ALA A 570 12.39 42.00 -7.38
N ALA A 571 11.65 41.24 -8.22
CA ALA A 571 11.90 39.82 -8.43
C ALA A 571 13.27 39.55 -9.09
N LEU A 572 13.71 40.43 -9.99
CA LEU A 572 15.03 40.36 -10.61
C LEU A 572 16.17 40.60 -9.60
N SER A 573 16.01 41.57 -8.69
CA SER A 573 16.97 41.80 -7.60
C SER A 573 17.11 40.56 -6.73
N ALA A 574 16.00 39.93 -6.35
CA ALA A 574 16.01 38.69 -5.58
C ALA A 574 16.69 37.52 -6.33
N ALA A 575 16.61 37.48 -7.66
CA ALA A 575 17.33 36.49 -8.48
C ALA A 575 18.84 36.74 -8.49
N GLN A 576 19.27 38.01 -8.54
CA GLN A 576 20.69 38.42 -8.47
C GLN A 576 21.30 38.09 -7.10
N ASP A 577 20.53 38.29 -6.03
CA ASP A 577 20.94 37.93 -4.67
C ASP A 577 21.08 36.40 -4.52
N ALA A 578 20.23 35.62 -5.21
CA ALA A 578 20.30 34.16 -5.21
C ALA A 578 21.50 33.61 -6.01
N GLN A 579 21.90 34.27 -7.11
CA GLN A 579 23.05 33.86 -7.91
C GLN A 579 23.72 35.05 -8.61
N SER A 580 25.02 35.23 -8.37
CA SER A 580 25.79 36.36 -8.90
C SER A 580 26.02 36.30 -10.42
N ASN A 581 26.06 35.09 -10.99
CA ASN A 581 26.17 34.87 -12.44
C ASN A 581 24.80 34.44 -13.00
N LEU A 582 24.02 35.42 -13.46
CA LEU A 582 22.72 35.16 -14.06
C LEU A 582 22.85 34.58 -15.48
N PRO A 583 22.04 33.58 -15.85
CA PRO A 583 21.90 33.11 -17.22
C PRO A 583 21.51 34.20 -18.23
N ASN A 584 21.97 34.07 -19.47
CA ASN A 584 21.69 34.99 -20.59
C ASN A 584 20.20 35.40 -20.74
N PRO A 585 19.20 34.50 -20.60
CA PRO A 585 17.79 34.88 -20.68
C PRO A 585 17.35 35.92 -19.63
N ILE A 586 17.98 35.94 -18.45
CA ILE A 586 17.66 36.89 -17.39
C ILE A 586 18.19 38.29 -17.72
N ILE A 587 19.35 38.38 -18.39
CA ILE A 587 19.92 39.66 -18.82
C ILE A 587 19.04 40.30 -19.91
N VAL A 588 18.47 39.50 -20.81
CA VAL A 588 17.47 39.96 -21.78
C VAL A 588 16.23 40.51 -21.05
N LEU A 589 15.71 39.80 -20.04
CA LEU A 589 14.60 40.28 -19.22
C LEU A 589 14.95 41.58 -18.47
N GLN A 590 16.17 41.70 -17.94
CA GLN A 590 16.65 42.93 -17.30
C GLN A 590 16.65 44.12 -18.27
N ALA A 591 17.14 43.93 -19.49
CA ALA A 591 17.11 44.96 -20.52
C ALA A 591 15.67 45.33 -20.94
N GLN A 592 14.76 44.35 -21.03
CA GLN A 592 13.36 44.60 -21.30
C GLN A 592 12.67 45.42 -20.19
N ILE A 593 12.94 45.10 -18.91
CA ILE A 593 12.45 45.86 -17.74
C ILE A 593 12.96 47.30 -17.80
N ALA A 594 14.27 47.49 -18.00
CA ALA A 594 14.88 48.82 -18.09
C ALA A 594 14.29 49.64 -19.26
N MET A 595 14.14 49.02 -20.43
CA MET A 595 13.54 49.66 -21.61
C MET A 595 12.07 50.06 -21.38
N ARG A 596 11.27 49.21 -20.71
CA ARG A 596 9.86 49.53 -20.37
C ARG A 596 9.76 50.59 -19.27
N ALA A 597 10.74 50.66 -18.36
CA ALA A 597 10.87 51.73 -17.38
C ALA A 597 11.36 53.07 -17.98
N GLY A 598 11.70 53.10 -19.27
CA GLY A 598 12.26 54.28 -19.96
C GLY A 598 13.77 54.46 -19.80
N ASP A 599 14.46 53.58 -19.06
CA ASP A 599 15.91 53.59 -18.88
C ASP A 599 16.63 52.84 -20.02
N CYS A 600 16.67 53.48 -21.19
CA CYS A 600 17.38 52.93 -22.35
C CYS A 600 18.90 52.84 -22.14
N ALA A 601 19.48 53.68 -21.27
CA ALA A 601 20.91 53.67 -20.98
C ALA A 601 21.29 52.44 -20.13
N GLY A 602 20.51 52.14 -19.09
CA GLY A 602 20.65 50.92 -18.30
C GLY A 602 20.43 49.65 -19.13
N ALA A 603 19.42 49.66 -20.03
CA ALA A 603 19.17 48.54 -20.93
C ALA A 603 20.36 48.24 -21.85
N LEU A 604 20.94 49.27 -22.48
CA LEU A 604 22.14 49.11 -23.33
C LEU A 604 23.35 48.60 -22.53
N GLN A 605 23.57 49.12 -21.32
CA GLN A 605 24.65 48.66 -20.45
C GLN A 605 24.52 47.17 -20.08
N SER A 606 23.29 46.67 -19.88
CA SER A 606 23.04 45.25 -19.63
C SER A 606 23.29 44.39 -20.89
N LEU A 607 22.84 44.85 -22.06
CA LEU A 607 23.01 44.13 -23.33
C LEU A 607 24.47 44.07 -23.79
N ASP A 608 25.25 45.13 -23.56
CA ASP A 608 26.66 45.19 -23.96
C ASP A 608 27.56 44.21 -23.20
N ARG A 609 27.17 43.83 -21.98
CA ARG A 609 27.85 42.77 -21.21
C ARG A 609 27.68 41.37 -21.83
N MET A 610 26.67 41.14 -22.66
CA MET A 610 26.38 39.83 -23.28
C MET A 610 27.11 39.58 -24.60
N THR A 611 27.57 40.63 -25.27
CA THR A 611 28.02 40.60 -26.68
C THR A 611 29.25 39.73 -26.96
N GLN A 612 29.84 39.09 -25.94
CA GLN A 612 31.02 38.22 -26.09
C GLN A 612 30.68 36.71 -26.02
N SER A 613 29.45 36.31 -25.70
CA SER A 613 29.13 34.90 -25.34
C SER A 613 27.84 34.33 -25.93
N ALA A 614 27.08 35.08 -26.73
CA ALA A 614 25.80 34.63 -27.27
C ALA A 614 25.96 34.11 -28.72
N SER A 615 25.27 33.00 -29.02
CA SER A 615 25.15 32.43 -30.37
C SER A 615 23.70 31.97 -30.58
N GLY A 616 23.09 32.31 -31.71
CA GLY A 616 21.76 31.83 -32.13
C GLY A 616 20.62 32.85 -31.97
N ASP A 617 19.37 32.40 -31.76
CA ASP A 617 18.16 33.24 -31.75
C ASP A 617 18.17 34.36 -30.69
N HIS A 618 18.90 34.17 -29.59
CA HIS A 618 19.10 35.18 -28.56
C HIS A 618 19.85 36.42 -29.09
N ASP A 619 20.75 36.25 -30.07
CA ASP A 619 21.45 37.37 -30.69
C ASP A 619 20.50 38.28 -31.47
N ARG A 620 19.44 37.70 -32.05
CA ARG A 620 18.43 38.44 -32.80
C ARG A 620 17.56 39.28 -31.86
N GLU A 621 17.11 38.72 -30.74
CA GLU A 621 16.34 39.49 -29.76
C GLU A 621 17.19 40.56 -29.05
N ILE A 622 18.44 40.26 -28.70
CA ILE A 622 19.40 41.21 -28.13
C ILE A 622 19.62 42.38 -29.09
N SER A 623 19.88 42.09 -30.37
CA SER A 623 20.10 43.11 -31.40
C SER A 623 18.83 43.95 -31.62
N ARG A 624 17.65 43.35 -31.53
CA ARG A 624 16.36 44.06 -31.61
C ARG A 624 16.17 45.03 -30.46
N LEU A 625 16.40 44.59 -29.23
CA LEU A 625 16.29 45.45 -28.03
C LEU A 625 17.32 46.60 -28.06
N ARG A 626 18.54 46.32 -28.51
CA ARG A 626 19.59 47.32 -28.71
C ARG A 626 19.16 48.37 -29.73
N ALA A 627 18.67 47.94 -30.89
CA ALA A 627 18.22 48.83 -31.95
C ALA A 627 17.03 49.71 -31.52
N LEU A 628 16.08 49.16 -30.75
CA LEU A 628 14.97 49.92 -30.16
C LEU A 628 15.44 50.99 -29.17
N CYS A 629 16.38 50.67 -28.28
CA CYS A 629 16.92 51.64 -27.33
C CYS A 629 17.71 52.75 -28.03
N GLN A 630 18.51 52.41 -29.04
CA GLN A 630 19.27 53.39 -29.84
C GLN A 630 18.34 54.31 -30.65
N THR A 631 17.26 53.76 -31.20
CA THR A 631 16.21 54.54 -31.88
C THR A 631 15.54 55.53 -30.91
N LYS A 632 15.17 55.08 -29.70
CA LYS A 632 14.56 55.94 -28.66
C LYS A 632 15.50 57.03 -28.15
N THR A 633 16.80 56.77 -28.11
CA THR A 633 17.83 57.71 -27.64
C THR A 633 18.43 58.58 -28.75
N ALA A 634 17.84 58.53 -29.97
CA ALA A 634 18.29 59.27 -31.15
C ALA A 634 19.75 58.97 -31.58
N ARG A 635 20.26 57.78 -31.26
CA ARG A 635 21.56 57.26 -31.71
C ARG A 635 21.41 56.56 -33.06
N TRP A 636 21.12 57.34 -34.10
CA TRP A 636 20.65 56.82 -35.40
C TRP A 636 21.66 55.94 -36.12
N SER A 637 22.96 56.27 -36.12
CA SER A 637 24.01 55.46 -36.76
C SER A 637 24.23 54.11 -36.09
N GLU A 638 24.17 54.07 -34.76
CA GLU A 638 24.24 52.83 -33.99
C GLU A 638 22.98 51.98 -34.20
N ALA A 639 21.80 52.62 -34.21
CA ALA A 639 20.51 51.96 -34.47
C ALA A 639 20.49 51.32 -35.86
N GLU A 640 20.99 52.02 -36.88
CA GLU A 640 21.12 51.50 -38.24
C GLU A 640 21.95 50.21 -38.26
N THR A 641 23.13 50.22 -37.62
CA THR A 641 24.01 49.05 -37.57
C THR A 641 23.33 47.86 -36.89
N SER A 642 22.63 48.10 -35.77
CA SER A 642 21.89 47.05 -35.05
C SER A 642 20.69 46.52 -35.85
N TRP A 643 19.96 47.40 -36.55
CA TRP A 643 18.86 46.99 -37.43
C TRP A 643 19.36 46.24 -38.68
N GLN A 644 20.52 46.61 -39.22
CA GLN A 644 21.14 45.96 -40.36
C GLN A 644 21.46 44.49 -40.06
N GLY A 645 21.95 44.20 -38.85
CA GLY A 645 22.21 42.82 -38.40
C GLY A 645 20.95 41.96 -38.25
N LEU A 646 19.76 42.57 -38.24
CA LEU A 646 18.46 41.87 -38.12
C LEU A 646 17.77 41.62 -39.46
N LEU A 647 18.33 42.17 -40.55
CA LEU A 647 17.74 42.06 -41.87
C LEU A 647 17.62 40.58 -42.27
N PRO A 648 16.49 40.19 -42.89
CA PRO A 648 16.26 38.80 -43.25
C PRO A 648 17.24 38.33 -44.34
N ASN A 649 17.93 37.22 -44.10
CA ASN A 649 18.75 36.50 -45.10
C ASN A 649 17.89 35.71 -46.10
N ALA A 650 16.72 36.22 -46.47
CA ALA A 650 15.76 35.50 -47.32
C ALA A 650 16.12 35.65 -48.81
N ALA A 651 15.97 34.56 -49.57
CA ALA A 651 16.24 34.50 -51.00
C ALA A 651 15.52 35.64 -51.77
N PRO A 652 16.09 36.17 -52.88
CA PRO A 652 15.73 37.49 -53.40
C PRO A 652 14.31 37.67 -53.94
N ARG A 653 13.48 36.62 -54.01
CA ARG A 653 12.21 36.63 -54.77
C ARG A 653 10.93 36.41 -53.97
N ASP A 654 11.03 36.02 -52.70
CA ASP A 654 9.83 35.77 -51.90
C ASP A 654 9.37 37.03 -51.18
N ALA A 655 8.06 37.22 -51.09
CA ALA A 655 7.46 38.28 -50.28
C ALA A 655 7.90 38.13 -48.81
N LEU A 656 8.25 39.23 -48.17
CA LEU A 656 8.70 39.21 -46.78
C LEU A 656 7.52 38.98 -45.83
N PRO A 657 7.66 38.18 -44.76
CA PRO A 657 6.71 38.14 -43.65
C PRO A 657 6.51 39.53 -43.04
N ALA A 658 5.34 39.80 -42.47
CA ALA A 658 5.02 41.12 -41.91
C ALA A 658 6.02 41.61 -40.85
N ALA A 659 6.51 40.69 -40.00
CA ALA A 659 7.53 41.01 -38.99
C ALA A 659 8.87 41.44 -39.62
N ASP A 660 9.29 40.81 -40.72
CA ASP A 660 10.52 41.18 -41.42
C ASP A 660 10.35 42.49 -42.21
N GLN A 661 9.15 42.78 -42.71
CA GLN A 661 8.85 44.09 -43.33
C GLN A 661 8.99 45.24 -42.33
N GLU A 662 8.53 45.07 -41.08
CA GLU A 662 8.71 46.07 -40.03
C GLU A 662 10.20 46.32 -39.74
N ILE A 663 11.01 45.26 -39.65
CA ILE A 663 12.46 45.37 -39.43
C ILE A 663 13.12 46.18 -40.55
N VAL A 664 12.78 45.90 -41.82
CA VAL A 664 13.32 46.65 -42.97
C VAL A 664 12.90 48.12 -42.92
N LEU A 665 11.64 48.42 -42.59
CA LEU A 665 11.18 49.81 -42.46
C LEU A 665 11.94 50.55 -41.35
N ARG A 666 12.15 49.93 -40.19
CA ARG A 666 12.92 50.53 -39.09
C ARG A 666 14.39 50.71 -39.43
N TYR A 667 14.99 49.77 -40.16
CA TYR A 667 16.35 49.92 -40.69
C TYR A 667 16.46 51.17 -41.60
N LEU A 668 15.55 51.29 -42.57
CA LEU A 668 15.57 52.40 -43.54
C LEU A 668 15.25 53.75 -42.89
N GLU A 669 14.37 53.77 -41.89
CA GLU A 669 14.12 54.96 -41.07
C GLU A 669 15.40 55.39 -40.32
N ALA A 670 16.08 54.44 -39.67
CA ALA A 670 17.33 54.71 -38.96
C ALA A 670 18.43 55.23 -39.90
N ALA A 671 18.62 54.60 -41.06
CA ALA A 671 19.58 55.04 -42.09
C ALA A 671 19.25 56.45 -42.62
N THR A 672 17.97 56.74 -42.86
CA THR A 672 17.53 58.07 -43.32
C THR A 672 17.83 59.14 -42.28
N ARG A 673 17.61 58.86 -40.98
CA ARG A 673 17.89 59.77 -39.86
C ARG A 673 19.38 59.90 -39.56
N ALA A 674 20.17 58.86 -39.82
CA ALA A 674 21.63 58.86 -39.71
C ALA A 674 22.32 59.60 -40.87
N GLY A 675 21.61 59.81 -41.98
CA GLY A 675 22.14 60.46 -43.18
C GLY A 675 22.85 59.50 -44.15
N ASP A 676 22.72 58.17 -43.97
CA ASP A 676 23.28 57.18 -44.88
C ASP A 676 22.39 56.99 -46.11
N THR A 677 22.55 57.89 -47.08
CA THR A 677 21.78 57.83 -48.33
C THR A 677 22.11 56.60 -49.18
N ALA A 678 23.28 55.98 -49.01
CA ALA A 678 23.69 54.81 -49.76
C ALA A 678 22.98 53.55 -49.24
N ALA A 679 22.89 53.40 -47.92
CA ALA A 679 22.13 52.35 -47.24
C ALA A 679 20.64 52.40 -47.60
N VAL A 680 20.03 53.59 -47.62
CA VAL A 680 18.62 53.76 -47.99
C VAL A 680 18.36 53.36 -49.45
N GLU A 681 19.20 53.81 -50.39
CA GLU A 681 19.06 53.44 -51.80
C GLU A 681 19.25 51.92 -52.03
N LEU A 682 20.23 51.32 -51.37
CA LEU A 682 20.49 49.88 -51.46
C LEU A 682 19.31 49.07 -50.90
N GLY A 683 18.82 49.43 -49.72
CA GLY A 683 17.71 48.73 -49.08
C GLY A 683 16.38 48.89 -49.82
N ILE A 684 16.09 50.07 -50.39
CA ILE A 684 14.91 50.25 -51.26
C ILE A 684 15.00 49.34 -52.48
N ARG A 685 16.15 49.30 -53.17
CA ARG A 685 16.35 48.41 -54.33
C ARG A 685 16.21 46.93 -53.95
N GLN A 686 16.67 46.54 -52.77
CA GLN A 686 16.68 45.16 -52.32
C GLN A 686 15.31 44.66 -51.83
N PHE A 687 14.50 45.53 -51.22
CA PHE A 687 13.29 45.10 -50.50
C PHE A 687 11.96 45.65 -51.05
N SER A 688 11.95 46.68 -51.90
CA SER A 688 10.72 47.33 -52.40
C SER A 688 9.72 46.35 -53.02
N ASP A 689 10.20 45.44 -53.87
CA ASP A 689 9.34 44.49 -54.59
C ASP A 689 8.82 43.35 -53.70
N ARG A 690 9.31 43.26 -52.46
CA ARG A 690 9.00 42.21 -51.48
C ARG A 690 8.06 42.67 -50.36
N MET A 691 7.64 43.94 -50.38
CA MET A 691 6.75 44.54 -49.37
C MET A 691 5.29 44.62 -49.83
N THR A 692 4.37 44.70 -48.85
CA THR A 692 2.96 45.02 -49.12
C THR A 692 2.80 46.39 -49.78
N SER A 693 1.66 46.60 -50.44
CA SER A 693 1.35 47.89 -51.09
C SER A 693 1.38 49.07 -50.14
N GLU A 694 0.97 48.86 -48.87
CA GLU A 694 0.98 49.87 -47.82
C GLU A 694 2.41 50.25 -47.40
N ASN A 695 3.27 49.25 -47.17
CA ASN A 695 4.67 49.48 -46.79
C ASN A 695 5.50 50.06 -47.94
N ARG A 696 5.13 49.80 -49.20
CA ARG A 696 5.72 50.48 -50.37
C ARG A 696 5.46 51.99 -50.38
N ILE A 697 4.32 52.45 -49.86
CA ILE A 697 4.04 53.88 -49.73
C ILE A 697 5.00 54.50 -48.71
N ALA A 698 5.21 53.84 -47.57
CA ALA A 698 6.17 54.26 -46.55
C ALA A 698 7.61 54.34 -47.11
N LEU A 699 8.03 53.34 -47.90
CA LEU A 699 9.32 53.36 -48.62
C LEU A 699 9.43 54.57 -49.56
N SER A 700 8.39 54.86 -50.34
CA SER A 700 8.40 55.99 -51.27
C SER A 700 8.51 57.35 -50.58
N ALA A 701 7.99 57.46 -49.34
CA ALA A 701 8.11 58.66 -48.53
C ALA A 701 9.55 58.86 -48.06
N LEU A 702 10.21 57.81 -47.57
CA LEU A 702 11.63 57.84 -47.18
C LEU A 702 12.53 58.20 -48.37
N GLN A 703 12.24 57.66 -49.57
CA GLN A 703 12.96 58.00 -50.79
C GLN A 703 12.87 59.48 -51.14
N LYS A 704 11.68 60.09 -51.00
CA LYS A 704 11.49 61.53 -51.22
C LYS A 704 12.27 62.38 -50.21
N THR A 705 12.38 61.92 -48.97
CA THR A 705 13.17 62.61 -47.94
C THR A 705 14.66 62.62 -48.29
N VAL A 706 15.21 61.50 -48.77
CA VAL A 706 16.61 61.43 -49.24
C VAL A 706 16.86 62.34 -50.44
N VAL A 707 15.92 62.42 -51.39
CA VAL A 707 16.01 63.32 -52.55
C VAL A 707 15.95 64.80 -52.15
N ALA A 708 15.24 65.14 -51.07
CA ALA A 708 15.14 66.52 -50.57
C ALA A 708 16.33 66.96 -49.71
N VAL A 709 17.11 66.02 -49.16
CA VAL A 709 18.31 66.29 -48.35
C VAL A 709 19.57 66.42 -49.23
N ARG A 710 19.56 65.83 -50.44
CA ARG A 710 20.54 66.10 -51.49
C ARG A 710 20.30 67.46 -52.15
#